data_AF-A0AA43C7E6-F1
#
_entry.id   AF-A0AA43C7E6-F1
#
_cell.length_a   1.000
_cell.length_b   1.000
_cell.length_c   1.000
_cell.angle_alpha   90.00
_cell.angle_beta   90.00
_cell.angle_gamma   90.00
#
_symmetry.space_group_name_H-M   'P 1'
#
loop_
_entity.id
_entity.type
_entity.pdbx_description
1 polymer ?
#
loop_
_entity_poly.entity_id
_entity_poly.type
_entity_poly.pdbx_seq_one_letter_code
_entity_poly.pdbx_strand_id
1 'polypeptide(L)'
;DRILSVQGEKQSMGAGRVVTEHDVLLDAWYLDGGRAPVCISVEAGQADLFLCSYLGIDHAVKGKRSYRLLDAKVKFHRGLPQPGDVIRYEIEIDHFSRQGETYLFFFSFEGYINDSHLISMTDGCAGFFTEEEVQTSGGIILTEEDTQRLPGQKPSDWKDLVPLETESYDDAALESLRQGDLAQCFGPDFIGIQLAESLRLPSGRMKLIHRILKLDPEGGRYGLGRIRAEADIHPDDWFLTCHFMDDMVMPGTLMYECCAHTLRVFIQRMGWVTTKTGVCYEPVIGVQSVLKCRGPVTPETHKVWYDIEVKEIGYAPEPYVIADALMNADGHRIVSFKDMSMKMTGITRDEIELLWEKTGIGGQGSEPEAVGGLRLEVGGKTRGDGQGKMDEKPMRPVVPHPSEAGSLLPSVSPQTSIEEILKPNAALGDSRRSEIGDQKTPLYDRDKILSFAIGKPSEAFGEPYKMFDNDRIIARLPGPPYSFLDRIVAVEPEAWILKPDGWIEAEFDMSPDAWYFRADRSSSMPFCVLLEVALQPCGWLAAYLGSALKSENDLKFRNLGGNAVLHRMIFPEEKKLTIRARMTKVSEAAEMIIEHFDFMVFQDAQTIYSGDTNFGFFTKQALAQQIGIRNAQKTAYTPSPDELRHSQSFIFDDTAPLFPEDPDVDPASSLAMPTKALRMIDRIDAFVPNGGPQGLGYIRGVKKVDPDEWFFKAHFFQDPVCPGSLGIESFLQLIKFAAMNQWPHLVETHRFEWIMDEPHSWSYRGQVIPENKTIEVDAVITKMVDSPVPTLYANGFLKVDGLYIYQMENFGFRLIPI
;
A
#
# COMPACT_ATOMS: atom_id res chain seq x y z
N ASP A 1 -8.87 7.86 16.04
CA ASP A 1 -8.75 8.23 17.47
C ASP A 1 -9.28 9.61 17.75
N ARG A 2 -9.71 9.84 18.99
CA ARG A 2 -10.26 11.14 19.44
C ARG A 2 -9.84 11.45 20.87
N ILE A 3 -9.52 12.72 21.15
CA ILE A 3 -9.32 13.23 22.51
C ILE A 3 -10.66 13.73 23.04
N LEU A 4 -11.11 13.19 24.17
CA LEU A 4 -12.37 13.55 24.82
C LEU A 4 -12.20 14.66 25.87
N SER A 5 -11.10 14.62 26.62
CA SER A 5 -10.80 15.64 27.63
C SER A 5 -9.32 15.72 27.91
N VAL A 6 -8.88 16.91 28.33
CA VAL A 6 -7.50 17.19 28.76
C VAL A 6 -7.59 17.97 30.07
N GLN A 7 -6.83 17.56 31.07
CA GLN A 7 -6.70 18.20 32.37
C GLN A 7 -5.22 18.42 32.68
N GLY A 8 -4.90 19.54 33.32
CA GLY A 8 -3.53 19.97 33.60
C GLY A 8 -3.31 21.41 33.15
N GLU A 9 -2.36 22.09 33.78
CA GLU A 9 -1.99 23.45 33.38
C GLU A 9 -1.03 23.37 32.19
N LYS A 10 -1.43 23.97 31.06
CA LYS A 10 -0.63 24.01 29.83
C LYS A 10 0.76 24.61 30.12
N GLN A 11 1.82 23.98 29.62
CA GLN A 11 3.22 24.40 29.83
C GLN A 11 3.70 24.42 31.30
N SER A 12 2.98 23.80 32.24
CA SER A 12 3.37 23.80 33.64
C SER A 12 4.56 22.90 33.99
N MET A 13 4.88 21.92 33.12
CA MET A 13 5.75 20.78 33.45
C MET A 13 5.28 20.04 34.72
N GLY A 14 3.99 20.11 35.04
CA GLY A 14 3.34 19.47 36.18
C GLY A 14 2.61 18.19 35.80
N ALA A 15 1.68 17.77 36.65
CA ALA A 15 0.82 16.62 36.39
C ALA A 15 -0.29 16.95 35.37
N GLY A 16 -0.82 15.92 34.71
CA GLY A 16 -1.96 16.07 33.82
C GLY A 16 -2.65 14.75 33.52
N ARG A 17 -3.80 14.85 32.86
CA ARG A 17 -4.60 13.71 32.44
C ARG A 17 -5.21 13.96 31.06
N VAL A 18 -5.24 12.94 30.22
CA VAL A 18 -5.95 12.95 28.95
C VAL A 18 -6.86 11.72 28.87
N VAL A 19 -8.05 11.91 28.28
CA VAL A 19 -8.96 10.82 27.97
C VAL A 19 -9.10 10.74 26.46
N THR A 20 -8.89 9.56 25.90
CA THR A 20 -8.97 9.30 24.45
C THR A 20 -9.85 8.11 24.14
N GLU A 21 -10.31 8.00 22.89
CA GLU A 21 -10.96 6.80 22.36
C GLU A 21 -10.32 6.36 21.04
N HIS A 22 -10.19 5.05 20.88
CA HIS A 22 -9.74 4.33 19.69
C HIS A 22 -10.85 3.39 19.20
N ASP A 23 -11.19 3.45 17.92
CA ASP A 23 -12.19 2.57 17.31
C ASP A 23 -11.49 1.40 16.62
N VAL A 24 -11.86 0.17 16.98
CA VAL A 24 -11.38 -1.03 16.30
C VAL A 24 -12.27 -1.31 15.10
N LEU A 25 -11.78 -0.99 13.91
CA LEU A 25 -12.55 -1.13 12.67
C LEU A 25 -12.67 -2.60 12.23
N LEU A 26 -13.71 -2.91 11.44
CA LEU A 26 -13.99 -4.27 10.97
C LEU A 26 -12.92 -4.83 10.04
N ASP A 27 -12.32 -3.95 9.25
CA ASP A 27 -11.32 -4.19 8.23
C ASP A 27 -9.94 -3.66 8.64
N ALA A 28 -9.72 -3.43 9.94
CA ALA A 28 -8.44 -2.99 10.44
C ALA A 28 -7.33 -3.99 10.04
N TRP A 29 -6.32 -3.49 9.33
CA TRP A 29 -5.24 -4.30 8.75
C TRP A 29 -4.42 -5.09 9.77
N TYR A 30 -4.47 -4.71 11.05
CA TYR A 30 -3.69 -5.29 12.13
C TYR A 30 -4.40 -6.44 12.86
N LEU A 31 -5.65 -6.77 12.50
CA LEU A 31 -6.42 -7.77 13.21
C LEU A 31 -5.77 -9.16 13.11
N ASP A 32 -5.57 -9.82 14.26
CA ASP A 32 -5.08 -11.18 14.37
C ASP A 32 -6.15 -12.05 15.05
N GLY A 33 -6.65 -13.07 14.34
CA GLY A 33 -7.75 -13.89 14.83
C GLY A 33 -9.02 -13.10 15.18
N GLY A 34 -9.26 -11.98 14.49
CA GLY A 34 -10.38 -11.08 14.78
C GLY A 34 -10.23 -10.30 16.09
N ARG A 35 -8.99 -10.07 16.54
CA ARG A 35 -8.66 -9.27 17.73
C ARG A 35 -7.67 -8.16 17.37
N ALA A 36 -7.76 -7.03 18.04
CA ALA A 36 -6.66 -6.07 18.07
C ALA A 36 -5.53 -6.67 18.92
N PRO A 37 -4.32 -6.90 18.37
CA PRO A 37 -3.24 -7.59 19.09
C PRO A 37 -2.73 -6.75 20.26
N VAL A 38 -1.86 -7.35 21.09
CA VAL A 38 -1.36 -6.72 22.31
C VAL A 38 -0.63 -5.42 21.97
N CYS A 39 0.21 -5.41 20.93
CA CYS A 39 0.93 -4.20 20.54
C CYS A 39 -0.01 -3.04 20.23
N ILE A 40 -1.04 -3.25 19.42
CA ILE A 40 -2.01 -2.20 19.05
C ILE A 40 -2.85 -1.77 20.25
N SER A 41 -3.25 -2.72 21.11
CA SER A 41 -4.02 -2.43 22.32
C SER A 41 -3.24 -1.60 23.35
N VAL A 42 -1.91 -1.67 23.35
CA VAL A 42 -1.06 -0.81 24.19
C VAL A 42 -0.77 0.51 23.46
N GLU A 43 -0.44 0.46 22.18
CA GLU A 43 -0.05 1.61 21.34
C GLU A 43 -1.21 2.59 21.11
N ALA A 44 -2.46 2.14 21.10
CA ALA A 44 -3.62 3.01 21.09
C ALA A 44 -3.73 3.91 22.36
N GLY A 45 -2.99 3.57 23.42
CA GLY A 45 -2.82 4.36 24.64
C GLY A 45 -1.70 5.42 24.59
N GLN A 46 -1.06 5.66 23.44
CA GLN A 46 0.11 6.57 23.28
C GLN A 46 -0.17 8.07 23.46
N ALA A 47 -1.34 8.48 23.96
CA ALA A 47 -1.65 9.90 24.13
C ALA A 47 -0.88 10.55 25.30
N ASP A 48 -0.01 9.80 25.98
CA ASP A 48 1.02 10.32 26.88
C ASP A 48 1.95 11.29 26.14
N LEU A 49 2.30 11.02 24.86
CA LEU A 49 3.08 11.92 24.01
C LEU A 49 2.38 13.28 23.80
N PHE A 50 1.09 13.24 23.48
CA PHE A 50 0.28 14.46 23.38
C PHE A 50 0.23 15.19 24.72
N LEU A 51 -0.01 14.48 25.81
CA LEU A 51 -0.15 15.07 27.13
C LEU A 51 1.16 15.68 27.63
N CYS A 52 2.31 15.03 27.43
CA CYS A 52 3.59 15.60 27.84
C CYS A 52 3.95 16.85 27.02
N SER A 53 3.61 16.86 25.72
CA SER A 53 3.73 18.05 24.85
C SER A 53 2.86 19.20 25.37
N TYR A 54 1.58 18.92 25.67
CA TYR A 54 0.65 19.90 26.24
C TYR A 54 1.16 20.49 27.57
N LEU A 55 1.75 19.64 28.43
CA LEU A 55 2.34 20.04 29.70
C LEU A 55 3.67 20.79 29.54
N GLY A 56 4.28 20.80 28.35
CA GLY A 56 5.35 21.73 27.99
C GLY A 56 6.71 21.13 27.66
N ILE A 57 6.82 19.80 27.51
CA ILE A 57 8.12 19.16 27.31
C ILE A 57 8.86 19.67 26.06
N ASP A 58 8.13 19.93 24.97
CA ASP A 58 8.73 20.41 23.71
C ASP A 58 9.35 21.80 23.86
N HIS A 59 8.82 22.64 24.74
CA HIS A 59 9.43 23.93 25.07
C HIS A 59 10.71 23.77 25.90
N ALA A 60 10.79 22.72 26.71
CA ALA A 60 11.96 22.41 27.51
C ALA A 60 13.08 21.81 26.64
N VAL A 61 12.77 20.84 25.77
CA VAL A 61 13.77 20.11 24.98
C VAL A 61 14.06 20.73 23.60
N LYS A 62 13.13 21.52 23.05
CA LYS A 62 13.29 22.31 21.81
C LYS A 62 13.76 21.48 20.60
N GLY A 63 13.23 20.27 20.45
CA GLY A 63 13.58 19.36 19.35
C GLY A 63 15.01 18.84 19.37
N LYS A 64 15.75 19.00 20.47
CA LYS A 64 17.14 18.52 20.58
C LYS A 64 17.28 17.11 21.17
N ARG A 65 16.16 16.50 21.55
CA ARG A 65 16.10 15.23 22.28
C ARG A 65 14.88 14.44 21.81
N SER A 66 15.06 13.14 21.67
CA SER A 66 14.08 12.20 21.15
C SER A 66 13.42 11.41 22.28
N TYR A 67 12.13 11.10 22.11
CA TYR A 67 11.36 10.32 23.08
C TYR A 67 11.78 8.85 23.10
N ARG A 68 11.95 8.27 24.28
CA ARG A 68 12.12 6.82 24.45
C ARG A 68 11.32 6.34 25.66
N LEU A 69 10.50 5.31 25.46
CA LEU A 69 9.93 4.51 26.55
C LEU A 69 11.04 3.71 27.22
N LEU A 70 11.02 3.59 28.55
CA LEU A 70 12.06 2.92 29.33
C LEU A 70 11.52 1.73 30.11
N ASP A 71 10.42 1.91 30.84
CA ASP A 71 9.89 0.89 31.73
C ASP A 71 8.36 0.97 31.75
N ALA A 72 7.69 -0.17 31.83
CA ALA A 72 6.25 -0.25 31.99
C ALA A 72 5.83 -1.63 32.53
N LYS A 73 4.68 -1.68 33.20
CA LYS A 73 3.99 -2.91 33.58
C LYS A 73 2.60 -2.92 32.99
N VAL A 74 2.29 -3.94 32.20
CA VAL A 74 1.00 -4.05 31.49
C VAL A 74 0.24 -5.26 31.98
N LYS A 75 -1.07 -5.09 32.21
CA LYS A 75 -1.97 -6.14 32.64
C LYS A 75 -3.31 -6.04 31.90
N PHE A 76 -3.75 -7.15 31.32
CA PHE A 76 -5.09 -7.28 30.75
C PHE A 76 -6.07 -7.88 31.76
N HIS A 77 -7.29 -7.35 31.79
CA HIS A 77 -8.37 -7.74 32.72
C HIS A 77 -9.51 -8.50 32.05
N ARG A 78 -9.46 -8.59 30.72
CA ARG A 78 -10.38 -9.34 29.85
C ARG A 78 -9.67 -9.72 28.55
N GLY A 79 -10.39 -10.42 27.67
CA GLY A 79 -9.94 -10.69 26.30
C GLY A 79 -9.73 -9.43 25.47
N LEU A 80 -9.01 -9.58 24.36
CA LEU A 80 -8.58 -8.49 23.49
C LEU A 80 -9.77 -7.81 22.78
N PRO A 81 -9.60 -6.54 22.36
CA PRO A 81 -10.63 -5.80 21.62
C PRO A 81 -11.00 -6.48 20.30
N GLN A 82 -12.24 -6.31 19.87
CA GLN A 82 -12.79 -6.87 18.63
C GLN A 82 -13.26 -5.76 17.68
N PRO A 83 -13.40 -6.05 16.38
CA PRO A 83 -14.16 -5.23 15.45
C PRO A 83 -15.45 -4.65 16.04
N GLY A 84 -15.60 -3.33 15.95
CA GLY A 84 -16.73 -2.57 16.49
C GLY A 84 -16.57 -2.13 17.95
N ASP A 85 -15.56 -2.62 18.67
CA ASP A 85 -15.25 -2.10 20.00
C ASP A 85 -14.65 -0.69 19.92
N VAL A 86 -14.96 0.11 20.93
CA VAL A 86 -14.33 1.40 21.18
C VAL A 86 -13.57 1.28 22.49
N ILE A 87 -12.25 1.50 22.43
CA ILE A 87 -11.38 1.49 23.59
C ILE A 87 -11.21 2.93 24.08
N ARG A 88 -11.67 3.21 25.31
CA ARG A 88 -11.44 4.48 26.01
C ARG A 88 -10.22 4.36 26.90
N TYR A 89 -9.21 5.19 26.69
CA TYR A 89 -8.04 5.30 27.56
C TYR A 89 -8.13 6.52 28.46
N GLU A 90 -7.75 6.34 29.71
CA GLU A 90 -7.59 7.37 30.72
C GLU A 90 -6.11 7.37 31.11
N ILE A 91 -5.36 8.34 30.59
CA ILE A 91 -3.89 8.40 30.69
C ILE A 91 -3.50 9.55 31.61
N GLU A 92 -2.63 9.30 32.56
CA GLU A 92 -2.19 10.27 33.57
C GLU A 92 -0.66 10.38 33.54
N ILE A 93 -0.15 11.61 33.48
CA ILE A 93 1.25 11.92 33.76
C ILE A 93 1.31 12.44 35.19
N ASP A 94 2.01 11.72 36.06
CA ASP A 94 2.11 12.03 37.49
C ASP A 94 3.02 13.23 37.72
N HIS A 95 4.22 13.18 37.14
CA HIS A 95 5.22 14.23 37.27
C HIS A 95 6.35 14.08 36.24
N PHE A 96 7.06 15.19 36.03
CA PHE A 96 8.34 15.21 35.34
C PHE A 96 9.48 15.16 36.35
N SER A 97 10.58 14.52 35.96
CA SER A 97 11.84 14.51 36.69
C SER A 97 12.96 14.92 35.74
N ARG A 98 13.98 15.57 36.28
CA ARG A 98 15.16 15.99 35.51
C ARG A 98 16.41 15.41 36.15
N GLN A 99 17.19 14.69 35.36
CA GLN A 99 18.49 14.15 35.75
C GLN A 99 19.56 14.74 34.83
N GLY A 100 20.34 15.70 35.34
CA GLY A 100 21.22 16.50 34.50
C GLY A 100 20.42 17.27 33.44
N GLU A 101 20.66 16.99 32.16
CA GLU A 101 19.94 17.58 31.04
C GLU A 101 18.82 16.67 30.50
N THR A 102 18.73 15.43 30.96
CA THR A 102 17.70 14.46 30.55
C THR A 102 16.40 14.73 31.31
N TYR A 103 15.31 14.78 30.56
CA TYR A 103 13.97 14.85 31.10
C TYR A 103 13.35 13.46 31.10
N LEU A 104 12.78 13.07 32.23
CA LEU A 104 11.98 11.87 32.41
C LEU A 104 10.57 12.27 32.81
N PHE A 105 9.59 11.44 32.51
CA PHE A 105 8.26 11.57 33.07
C PHE A 105 7.69 10.20 33.40
N PHE A 106 6.81 10.19 34.39
CA PHE A 106 6.18 8.99 34.92
C PHE A 106 4.68 9.05 34.65
N PHE A 107 4.14 7.94 34.18
CA PHE A 107 2.78 7.91 33.69
C PHE A 107 2.14 6.53 33.85
N SER A 108 0.83 6.53 33.81
CA SER A 108 0.00 5.33 33.86
C SER A 108 -1.22 5.50 32.96
N PHE A 109 -1.86 4.41 32.59
CA PHE A 109 -3.18 4.49 31.97
C PHE A 109 -4.09 3.33 32.34
N GLU A 110 -5.38 3.59 32.25
CA GLU A 110 -6.45 2.62 32.34
C GLU A 110 -7.26 2.62 31.04
N GLY A 111 -7.54 1.45 30.47
CA GLY A 111 -8.30 1.27 29.24
C GLY A 111 -9.62 0.54 29.50
N TYR A 112 -10.70 0.97 28.86
CA TYR A 112 -12.05 0.42 29.02
C TYR A 112 -12.72 0.21 27.65
N ILE A 113 -13.54 -0.84 27.54
CA ILE A 113 -14.49 -0.99 26.44
C ILE A 113 -15.88 -0.95 27.05
N ASN A 114 -16.65 0.09 26.73
CA ASN A 114 -17.87 0.44 27.48
C ASN A 114 -17.54 0.59 28.98
N ASP A 115 -18.25 -0.15 29.86
CA ASP A 115 -18.01 -0.17 31.31
C ASP A 115 -17.06 -1.30 31.76
N SER A 116 -16.47 -2.03 30.81
CA SER A 116 -15.63 -3.20 31.09
C SER A 116 -14.15 -2.83 31.04
N HIS A 117 -13.44 -3.07 32.15
CA HIS A 117 -12.01 -2.80 32.28
C HIS A 117 -11.20 -3.71 31.36
N LEU A 118 -10.45 -3.13 30.44
CA LEU A 118 -9.65 -3.83 29.42
C LEU A 118 -8.22 -4.05 29.90
N ILE A 119 -7.51 -2.97 30.17
CA ILE A 119 -6.05 -2.95 30.31
C ILE A 119 -5.63 -1.90 31.33
N SER A 120 -4.58 -2.20 32.10
CA SER A 120 -3.87 -1.22 32.91
C SER A 120 -2.41 -1.18 32.50
N MET A 121 -1.84 0.01 32.44
CA MET A 121 -0.39 0.22 32.42
C MET A 121 0.04 1.03 33.64
N THR A 122 1.00 0.51 34.39
CA THR A 122 1.55 1.11 35.61
C THR A 122 3.07 1.17 35.54
N ASP A 123 3.69 1.96 36.41
CA ASP A 123 5.13 2.20 36.44
C ASP A 123 5.70 2.62 35.07
N GLY A 124 4.89 3.31 34.26
CA GLY A 124 5.32 3.86 32.98
C GLY A 124 6.39 4.91 33.21
N CYS A 125 7.53 4.75 32.56
CA CYS A 125 8.61 5.72 32.58
C CYS A 125 9.12 5.94 31.16
N ALA A 126 9.15 7.19 30.74
CA ALA A 126 9.70 7.59 29.45
C ALA A 126 10.58 8.83 29.62
N GLY A 127 11.41 9.12 28.62
CA GLY A 127 12.33 10.23 28.68
C GLY A 127 12.73 10.78 27.31
N PHE A 128 13.47 11.88 27.36
CA PHE A 128 13.95 12.61 26.19
C PHE A 128 15.47 12.65 26.17
N PHE A 129 16.05 11.97 25.18
CA PHE A 129 17.47 11.66 25.12
C PHE A 129 18.14 12.25 23.89
N THR A 130 19.42 12.60 23.99
CA THR A 130 20.23 12.85 22.78
C THR A 130 20.60 11.54 22.11
N GLU A 131 21.00 11.59 20.84
CA GLU A 131 21.51 10.41 20.13
C GLU A 131 22.69 9.74 20.86
N GLU A 132 23.62 10.55 21.37
CA GLU A 132 24.77 10.07 22.16
C GLU A 132 24.33 9.35 23.45
N GLU A 133 23.35 9.89 24.17
CA GLU A 133 22.81 9.26 25.39
C GLU A 133 22.12 7.92 25.07
N VAL A 134 21.46 7.81 23.92
CA VAL A 134 20.84 6.56 23.47
C VAL A 134 21.90 5.52 23.10
N GLN A 135 22.92 5.91 22.34
CA GLN A 135 24.03 5.03 21.94
C GLN A 135 24.86 4.53 23.12
N THR A 136 24.97 5.33 24.18
CA THR A 136 25.77 5.02 25.38
C THR A 136 24.97 4.38 26.53
N SER A 137 23.68 4.12 26.33
CA SER A 137 22.77 3.53 27.33
C SER A 137 23.22 2.17 27.91
N GLY A 138 24.11 1.46 27.22
CA GLY A 138 24.69 0.18 27.65
C GLY A 138 23.78 -1.03 27.48
N GLY A 139 22.56 -0.84 26.96
CA GLY A 139 21.59 -1.90 26.71
C GLY A 139 21.08 -2.60 27.98
N ILE A 140 20.45 -3.76 27.79
CA ILE A 140 19.99 -4.63 28.88
C ILE A 140 21.17 -5.44 29.42
N ILE A 141 21.56 -5.11 30.65
CA ILE A 141 22.56 -5.88 31.41
C ILE A 141 21.82 -6.96 32.21
N LEU A 142 22.14 -8.23 31.92
CA LEU A 142 21.57 -9.36 32.66
C LEU A 142 22.30 -9.52 34.00
N THR A 143 21.52 -9.64 35.08
CA THR A 143 22.02 -9.93 36.41
C THR A 143 22.26 -11.44 36.61
N GLU A 144 22.88 -11.84 37.72
CA GLU A 144 22.96 -13.26 38.11
C GLU A 144 21.55 -13.86 38.26
N GLU A 145 20.60 -13.10 38.80
CA GLU A 145 19.20 -13.51 38.90
C GLU A 145 18.57 -13.72 37.52
N ASP A 146 18.97 -12.97 36.49
CA ASP A 146 18.42 -13.12 35.13
C ASP A 146 18.99 -14.34 34.39
N THR A 147 20.11 -14.90 34.83
CA THR A 147 20.81 -16.00 34.15
C THR A 147 20.77 -17.32 34.92
N GLN A 148 20.40 -17.29 36.21
CA GLN A 148 20.32 -18.47 37.05
C GLN A 148 19.26 -19.46 36.53
N ARG A 149 19.63 -20.75 36.44
CA ARG A 149 18.67 -21.83 36.15
C ARG A 149 17.63 -21.94 37.28
N LEU A 150 16.36 -21.97 36.89
CA LEU A 150 15.22 -22.13 37.78
C LEU A 150 14.36 -23.30 37.29
N PRO A 151 13.60 -23.98 38.16
CA PRO A 151 12.63 -24.97 37.70
C PRO A 151 11.46 -24.28 37.00
N GLY A 152 11.19 -24.63 35.75
CA GLY A 152 9.96 -24.23 35.07
C GLY A 152 8.73 -24.93 35.66
N GLN A 153 7.55 -24.37 35.39
CA GLN A 153 6.28 -24.88 35.88
C GLN A 153 5.47 -25.55 34.75
N LYS A 154 5.14 -26.82 34.90
CA LYS A 154 4.18 -27.54 34.05
C LYS A 154 3.37 -28.55 34.86
N PRO A 155 2.13 -28.89 34.47
CA PRO A 155 1.33 -29.93 35.12
C PRO A 155 2.10 -31.25 35.29
N SER A 156 1.85 -31.96 36.40
CA SER A 156 2.52 -33.26 36.67
C SER A 156 2.11 -34.36 35.68
N ASP A 157 0.95 -34.20 35.06
CA ASP A 157 0.36 -35.10 34.07
C ASP A 157 0.57 -34.59 32.63
N TRP A 158 1.63 -33.79 32.41
CA TRP A 158 2.01 -33.30 31.10
C TRP A 158 2.29 -34.44 30.11
N LYS A 159 1.74 -34.32 28.90
CA LYS A 159 1.94 -35.25 27.79
C LYS A 159 2.42 -34.48 26.57
N ASP A 160 3.55 -34.89 26.01
CA ASP A 160 4.02 -34.33 24.74
C ASP A 160 3.14 -34.88 23.60
N LEU A 161 2.59 -33.99 22.78
CA LEU A 161 1.61 -34.31 21.74
C LEU A 161 2.27 -34.81 20.45
N VAL A 162 3.45 -34.29 20.16
CA VAL A 162 4.26 -34.55 18.98
C VAL A 162 5.73 -34.59 19.42
N PRO A 163 6.61 -35.38 18.79
CA PRO A 163 8.04 -35.32 19.08
C PRO A 163 8.60 -33.93 18.79
N LEU A 164 9.42 -33.38 19.69
CA LEU A 164 10.18 -32.15 19.45
C LEU A 164 11.67 -32.44 19.49
N GLU A 165 12.41 -31.84 18.57
CA GLU A 165 13.86 -31.87 18.53
C GLU A 165 14.43 -30.45 18.46
N THR A 166 15.75 -30.32 18.48
CA THR A 166 16.37 -29.02 18.18
C THR A 166 16.25 -28.72 16.69
N GLU A 167 15.57 -27.63 16.34
CA GLU A 167 15.16 -27.33 14.97
C GLU A 167 15.43 -25.87 14.58
N SER A 168 15.33 -25.59 13.29
CA SER A 168 15.40 -24.24 12.71
C SER A 168 14.49 -24.16 11.49
N TYR A 169 13.91 -22.99 11.23
CA TYR A 169 12.96 -22.77 10.14
C TYR A 169 13.36 -21.51 9.37
N ASP A 170 13.47 -21.62 8.04
CA ASP A 170 13.73 -20.49 7.17
C ASP A 170 12.45 -19.69 6.85
N ASP A 171 12.57 -18.65 6.02
CA ASP A 171 11.44 -17.80 5.65
C ASP A 171 10.38 -18.55 4.85
N ALA A 172 10.77 -19.53 4.02
CA ALA A 172 9.83 -20.36 3.26
C ALA A 172 9.00 -21.26 4.19
N ALA A 173 9.62 -21.84 5.22
CA ALA A 173 8.91 -22.59 6.24
C ALA A 173 7.93 -21.71 7.03
N LEU A 174 8.35 -20.52 7.45
CA LEU A 174 7.43 -19.59 8.13
C LEU A 174 6.31 -19.08 7.21
N GLU A 175 6.56 -18.94 5.91
CA GLU A 175 5.52 -18.59 4.95
C GLU A 175 4.47 -19.70 4.84
N SER A 176 4.89 -20.96 4.87
CA SER A 176 3.97 -22.10 4.92
C SER A 176 3.09 -22.04 6.18
N LEU A 177 3.65 -21.63 7.32
CA LEU A 177 2.90 -21.43 8.56
C LEU A 177 1.87 -20.30 8.47
N ARG A 178 2.17 -19.21 7.74
CA ARG A 178 1.21 -18.12 7.44
C ARG A 178 0.06 -18.58 6.56
N GLN A 179 0.30 -19.57 5.68
CA GLN A 179 -0.75 -20.22 4.89
C GLN A 179 -1.50 -21.32 5.67
N GLY A 180 -1.07 -21.61 6.90
CA GLY A 180 -1.63 -22.66 7.75
C GLY A 180 -1.20 -24.08 7.39
N ASP A 181 -0.18 -24.23 6.54
CA ASP A 181 0.43 -25.51 6.17
C ASP A 181 1.52 -25.88 7.19
N LEU A 182 1.08 -26.60 8.22
CA LEU A 182 1.94 -27.07 9.30
C LEU A 182 2.92 -28.15 8.81
N ALA A 183 2.53 -28.98 7.84
CA ALA A 183 3.36 -30.09 7.38
C ALA A 183 4.56 -29.60 6.56
N GLN A 184 4.35 -28.57 5.75
CA GLN A 184 5.43 -27.96 4.98
C GLN A 184 6.42 -27.19 5.87
N CYS A 185 5.96 -26.64 6.99
CA CYS A 185 6.83 -25.96 7.96
C CYS A 185 7.53 -26.94 8.92
N PHE A 186 6.75 -27.74 9.66
CA PHE A 186 7.22 -28.57 10.78
C PHE A 186 7.51 -30.03 10.40
N GLY A 187 7.14 -30.44 9.19
CA GLY A 187 7.43 -31.77 8.68
C GLY A 187 6.29 -32.78 8.84
N PRO A 188 6.59 -34.08 8.63
CA PRO A 188 5.58 -35.10 8.33
C PRO A 188 4.62 -35.40 9.48
N ASP A 189 4.99 -35.12 10.73
CA ASP A 189 4.11 -35.35 11.89
C ASP A 189 2.84 -34.49 11.86
N PHE A 190 2.84 -33.41 11.07
CA PHE A 190 1.71 -32.49 10.92
C PHE A 190 0.86 -32.75 9.67
N ILE A 191 1.14 -33.82 8.90
CA ILE A 191 0.37 -34.15 7.70
C ILE A 191 -1.12 -34.36 8.05
N GLY A 192 -1.99 -33.69 7.30
CA GLY A 192 -3.44 -33.79 7.47
C GLY A 192 -4.02 -32.84 8.52
N ILE A 193 -3.20 -32.03 9.19
CA ILE A 193 -3.66 -30.95 10.06
C ILE A 193 -3.57 -29.62 9.31
N GLN A 194 -4.72 -29.00 9.03
CA GLN A 194 -4.77 -27.63 8.54
C GLN A 194 -4.99 -26.67 9.71
N LEU A 195 -4.13 -25.66 9.86
CA LEU A 195 -4.29 -24.70 10.94
C LEU A 195 -5.49 -23.77 10.69
N ALA A 196 -6.32 -23.57 11.71
CA ALA A 196 -7.40 -22.58 11.68
C ALA A 196 -6.85 -21.19 11.32
N GLU A 197 -7.57 -20.45 10.48
CA GLU A 197 -7.14 -19.16 9.96
C GLU A 197 -6.76 -18.17 11.07
N SER A 198 -7.57 -18.12 12.13
CA SER A 198 -7.36 -17.29 13.31
C SER A 198 -6.14 -17.65 14.15
N LEU A 199 -5.46 -18.77 13.84
CA LEU A 199 -4.24 -19.22 14.49
C LEU A 199 -3.01 -19.14 13.59
N ARG A 200 -3.15 -18.83 12.30
CA ARG A 200 -2.01 -18.68 11.38
C ARG A 200 -1.09 -17.56 11.83
N LEU A 201 0.19 -17.66 11.51
CA LEU A 201 1.11 -16.55 11.77
C LEU A 201 0.67 -15.33 10.92
N PRO A 202 0.72 -14.09 11.45
CA PRO A 202 0.29 -12.93 10.67
C PRO A 202 1.16 -12.64 9.43
N SER A 203 0.51 -12.04 8.43
CA SER A 203 1.06 -11.67 7.11
C SER A 203 1.03 -10.15 6.90
N GLY A 204 1.43 -9.69 5.70
CA GLY A 204 1.38 -8.26 5.33
C GLY A 204 2.23 -7.39 6.26
N ARG A 205 1.67 -6.26 6.71
CA ARG A 205 2.34 -5.36 7.67
C ARG A 205 2.66 -6.02 9.01
N MET A 206 1.97 -7.10 9.37
CA MET A 206 2.21 -7.87 10.58
C MET A 206 3.16 -9.06 10.36
N LYS A 207 3.83 -9.17 9.20
CA LYS A 207 4.96 -10.10 9.00
C LYS A 207 6.18 -9.57 9.77
N LEU A 208 6.26 -9.91 11.06
CA LEU A 208 7.25 -9.33 11.99
C LEU A 208 8.45 -10.25 12.32
N ILE A 209 8.46 -11.49 11.82
CA ILE A 209 9.58 -12.43 11.98
C ILE A 209 9.84 -13.13 10.64
N HIS A 210 11.12 -13.37 10.30
CA HIS A 210 11.49 -13.98 9.01
C HIS A 210 11.98 -15.40 9.15
N ARG A 211 12.59 -15.76 10.28
CA ARG A 211 13.17 -17.11 10.46
C ARG A 211 13.28 -17.50 11.92
N ILE A 212 13.27 -18.80 12.18
CA ILE A 212 13.62 -19.39 13.48
C ILE A 212 15.04 -19.92 13.38
N LEU A 213 15.97 -19.26 14.07
CA LEU A 213 17.37 -19.66 14.11
C LEU A 213 17.58 -20.93 14.93
N LYS A 214 16.84 -21.07 16.04
CA LYS A 214 16.89 -22.24 16.91
C LYS A 214 15.60 -22.37 17.71
N LEU A 215 15.02 -23.56 17.71
CA LEU A 215 14.05 -24.04 18.68
C LEU A 215 14.73 -25.15 19.48
N ASP A 216 14.76 -25.05 20.80
CA ASP A 216 15.41 -25.98 21.71
C ASP A 216 14.40 -26.39 22.80
N PRO A 217 13.80 -27.58 22.74
CA PRO A 217 12.68 -27.98 23.61
C PRO A 217 13.05 -28.08 25.10
N GLU A 218 14.32 -28.34 25.42
CA GLU A 218 14.83 -28.39 26.79
C GLU A 218 15.65 -27.13 27.14
N GLY A 219 15.69 -26.18 26.22
CA GLY A 219 16.47 -24.96 26.33
C GLY A 219 15.92 -23.94 27.32
N GLY A 220 16.70 -22.89 27.52
CA GLY A 220 16.35 -21.76 28.36
C GLY A 220 16.64 -21.99 29.85
N ARG A 221 16.55 -20.93 30.66
CA ARG A 221 16.87 -21.01 32.09
C ARG A 221 15.89 -21.88 32.90
N TYR A 222 14.68 -22.09 32.37
CA TYR A 222 13.59 -22.81 33.02
C TYR A 222 13.50 -24.30 32.61
N GLY A 223 14.20 -24.69 31.54
CA GLY A 223 14.21 -26.07 31.03
C GLY A 223 12.87 -26.53 30.41
N LEU A 224 12.00 -25.60 30.01
CA LEU A 224 10.74 -25.89 29.32
C LEU A 224 10.73 -25.49 27.84
N GLY A 225 11.86 -25.00 27.34
CA GLY A 225 12.03 -24.66 25.95
C GLY A 225 12.53 -23.24 25.73
N ARG A 226 13.29 -23.06 24.66
CA ARG A 226 13.78 -21.79 24.16
C ARG A 226 13.62 -21.70 22.66
N ILE A 227 13.16 -20.57 22.16
CA ILE A 227 13.07 -20.30 20.73
C ILE A 227 13.71 -18.96 20.41
N ARG A 228 14.48 -18.91 19.32
CA ARG A 228 15.08 -17.69 18.80
C ARG A 228 14.64 -17.45 17.37
N ALA A 229 13.94 -16.34 17.14
CA ALA A 229 13.63 -15.83 15.82
C ALA A 229 14.55 -14.68 15.40
N GLU A 230 14.60 -14.39 14.10
CA GLU A 230 15.31 -13.26 13.50
C GLU A 230 14.42 -12.58 12.45
N ALA A 231 14.58 -11.27 12.31
CA ALA A 231 14.08 -10.47 11.20
C ALA A 231 15.18 -9.56 10.65
N ASP A 232 15.13 -9.32 9.34
CA ASP A 232 15.93 -8.31 8.66
C ASP A 232 15.17 -6.99 8.77
N ILE A 233 15.88 -5.90 9.05
CA ILE A 233 15.32 -4.56 9.15
C ILE A 233 15.74 -3.77 7.92
N HIS A 234 14.76 -3.09 7.32
CA HIS A 234 14.97 -2.22 6.18
C HIS A 234 14.55 -0.79 6.51
N PRO A 235 15.29 0.24 6.08
CA PRO A 235 14.95 1.64 6.36
C PRO A 235 13.52 2.07 5.99
N ASP A 236 12.94 1.40 4.99
CA ASP A 236 11.60 1.64 4.46
C ASP A 236 10.50 0.78 5.11
N ASP A 237 10.84 -0.03 6.12
CA ASP A 237 9.86 -0.76 6.90
C ASP A 237 8.78 0.19 7.43
N TRP A 238 7.51 -0.21 7.29
CA TRP A 238 6.37 0.66 7.54
C TRP A 238 6.38 1.27 8.94
N PHE A 239 6.86 0.52 9.94
CA PHE A 239 6.94 0.97 11.33
C PHE A 239 8.06 1.97 11.57
N LEU A 240 9.11 2.03 10.74
CA LEU A 240 10.14 3.07 10.81
C LEU A 240 9.66 4.35 10.12
N THR A 241 8.99 4.21 8.98
CA THR A 241 8.55 5.36 8.17
C THR A 241 7.36 6.12 8.77
N CYS A 242 6.62 5.53 9.72
CA CYS A 242 5.50 6.21 10.39
C CYS A 242 5.72 6.53 11.88
N HIS A 243 6.77 6.02 12.52
CA HIS A 243 6.99 6.16 13.97
C HIS A 243 8.48 6.45 14.23
N PHE A 244 8.92 7.69 14.41
CA PHE A 244 8.21 8.97 14.23
C PHE A 244 8.72 9.67 12.96
N MET A 245 7.96 10.65 12.45
CA MET A 245 8.35 11.35 11.21
C MET A 245 9.76 11.95 11.26
N ASP A 246 10.16 12.53 12.39
CA ASP A 246 11.46 13.18 12.57
C ASP A 246 12.48 12.34 13.35
N ASP A 247 12.10 11.13 13.77
CA ASP A 247 12.88 10.23 14.62
C ASP A 247 12.40 8.79 14.42
N MET A 248 12.82 8.20 13.30
CA MET A 248 12.38 6.86 12.87
C MET A 248 12.91 5.79 13.82
N VAL A 249 11.99 5.09 14.50
CA VAL A 249 12.30 4.08 15.51
C VAL A 249 11.18 3.06 15.64
N MET A 250 11.49 1.77 15.68
CA MET A 250 10.48 0.74 15.88
C MET A 250 9.74 0.93 17.23
N PRO A 251 8.40 0.84 17.27
CA PRO A 251 7.65 0.90 18.52
C PRO A 251 8.00 -0.26 19.46
N GLY A 252 8.20 0.03 20.75
CA GLY A 252 8.48 -1.01 21.75
C GLY A 252 7.32 -1.99 21.94
N THR A 253 6.09 -1.55 21.69
CA THR A 253 4.89 -2.40 21.64
C THR A 253 4.96 -3.40 20.49
N LEU A 254 5.45 -2.99 19.31
CA LEU A 254 5.62 -3.89 18.16
C LEU A 254 6.72 -4.94 18.43
N MET A 255 7.77 -4.57 19.17
CA MET A 255 8.79 -5.51 19.62
C MET A 255 8.24 -6.63 20.53
N TYR A 256 7.23 -6.32 21.35
CA TYR A 256 6.49 -7.34 22.11
C TYR A 256 5.79 -8.31 21.16
N GLU A 257 5.14 -7.80 20.12
CA GLU A 257 4.42 -8.63 19.15
C GLU A 257 5.35 -9.56 18.38
N CYS A 258 6.57 -9.11 18.03
CA CYS A 258 7.59 -10.00 17.47
C CYS A 258 7.93 -11.17 18.40
N CYS A 259 8.03 -10.90 19.71
CA CYS A 259 8.25 -11.92 20.72
C CYS A 259 7.05 -12.87 20.85
N ALA A 260 5.83 -12.33 20.78
CA ALA A 260 4.60 -13.11 20.80
C ALA A 260 4.47 -14.01 19.56
N HIS A 261 4.77 -13.50 18.36
CA HIS A 261 4.84 -14.29 17.12
C HIS A 261 5.85 -15.42 17.22
N THR A 262 7.01 -15.15 17.83
CA THR A 262 8.04 -16.18 18.06
C THR A 262 7.53 -17.26 19.03
N LEU A 263 6.89 -16.86 20.13
CA LEU A 263 6.29 -17.80 21.09
C LEU A 263 5.16 -18.63 20.44
N ARG A 264 4.36 -18.03 19.55
CA ARG A 264 3.31 -18.68 18.78
C ARG A 264 3.86 -19.86 17.97
N VAL A 265 5.01 -19.66 17.29
CA VAL A 265 5.66 -20.75 16.53
C VAL A 265 6.05 -21.90 17.44
N PHE A 266 6.61 -21.61 18.63
CA PHE A 266 6.96 -22.65 19.61
C PHE A 266 5.74 -23.48 20.04
N ILE A 267 4.65 -22.81 20.44
CA ILE A 267 3.46 -23.54 20.92
C ILE A 267 2.75 -24.31 19.79
N GLN A 268 2.79 -23.82 18.56
CA GLN A 268 2.26 -24.57 17.42
C GLN A 268 3.12 -25.79 17.11
N ARG A 269 4.45 -25.65 17.17
CA ARG A 269 5.37 -26.76 16.94
C ARG A 269 5.28 -27.85 18.00
N MET A 270 4.95 -27.52 19.25
CA MET A 270 4.67 -28.53 20.28
C MET A 270 3.28 -29.18 20.16
N GLY A 271 2.50 -28.81 19.15
CA GLY A 271 1.23 -29.43 18.82
C GLY A 271 -0.01 -28.71 19.36
N TRP A 272 0.11 -27.48 19.88
CA TRP A 272 -1.08 -26.67 20.17
C TRP A 272 -1.64 -26.05 18.88
N VAL A 273 -2.31 -26.90 18.11
CA VAL A 273 -2.89 -26.61 16.81
C VAL A 273 -4.33 -27.14 16.76
N THR A 274 -5.16 -26.55 15.90
CA THR A 274 -6.54 -26.99 15.70
C THR A 274 -7.10 -26.46 14.38
N THR A 275 -8.12 -27.15 13.86
CA THR A 275 -8.97 -26.71 12.73
C THR A 275 -10.22 -25.96 13.21
N LYS A 276 -10.46 -25.91 14.52
CA LYS A 276 -11.66 -25.29 15.11
C LYS A 276 -11.67 -23.78 14.87
N THR A 277 -12.74 -23.29 14.26
CA THR A 277 -12.95 -21.86 14.05
C THR A 277 -13.27 -21.13 15.35
N GLY A 278 -12.94 -19.84 15.42
CA GLY A 278 -13.21 -19.00 16.59
C GLY A 278 -12.21 -19.15 17.75
N VAL A 279 -11.18 -19.99 17.59
CA VAL A 279 -10.04 -20.07 18.53
C VAL A 279 -9.06 -18.95 18.21
N CYS A 280 -8.59 -18.21 19.20
CA CYS A 280 -7.63 -17.11 19.01
C CYS A 280 -6.56 -17.08 20.11
N TYR A 281 -5.50 -16.30 19.88
CA TYR A 281 -4.48 -16.03 20.88
C TYR A 281 -4.80 -14.75 21.64
N GLU A 282 -4.72 -14.81 22.96
CA GLU A 282 -4.93 -13.67 23.86
C GLU A 282 -3.90 -13.71 25.01
N PRO A 283 -3.60 -12.59 25.67
CA PRO A 283 -2.81 -12.61 26.90
C PRO A 283 -3.58 -13.35 28.01
N VAL A 284 -2.85 -13.91 28.98
CA VAL A 284 -3.46 -14.49 30.18
C VAL A 284 -3.99 -13.37 31.06
N ILE A 285 -5.31 -13.34 31.26
CA ILE A 285 -5.97 -12.35 32.12
C ILE A 285 -5.36 -12.40 33.51
N GLY A 286 -5.01 -11.24 34.05
CA GLY A 286 -4.48 -11.14 35.40
C GLY A 286 -2.95 -11.19 35.48
N VAL A 287 -2.26 -11.75 34.49
CA VAL A 287 -0.80 -11.80 34.43
C VAL A 287 -0.27 -10.42 34.04
N GLN A 288 0.73 -9.96 34.77
CA GLN A 288 1.35 -8.66 34.56
C GLN A 288 2.69 -8.85 33.85
N SER A 289 2.78 -8.36 32.62
CA SER A 289 4.01 -8.33 31.84
C SER A 289 4.84 -7.10 32.22
N VAL A 290 6.16 -7.27 32.35
CA VAL A 290 7.09 -6.19 32.67
C VAL A 290 8.00 -5.92 31.48
N LEU A 291 7.96 -4.69 30.98
CA LEU A 291 8.78 -4.20 29.87
C LEU A 291 9.95 -3.36 30.40
N LYS A 292 11.14 -3.58 29.83
CA LYS A 292 12.27 -2.66 29.93
C LYS A 292 12.91 -2.43 28.55
N CYS A 293 13.06 -1.17 28.17
CA CYS A 293 13.69 -0.72 26.94
C CYS A 293 14.97 0.06 27.25
N ARG A 294 16.08 -0.34 26.65
CA ARG A 294 17.41 0.29 26.80
C ARG A 294 18.11 0.49 25.46
N GLY A 295 17.40 0.39 24.34
CA GLY A 295 17.94 0.72 23.02
C GLY A 295 16.86 0.73 21.94
N PRO A 296 17.09 1.44 20.83
CA PRO A 296 16.16 1.53 19.71
C PRO A 296 16.46 0.46 18.63
N VAL A 297 15.50 0.28 17.73
CA VAL A 297 15.73 -0.21 16.36
C VAL A 297 15.47 0.97 15.43
N THR A 298 16.44 1.30 14.60
CA THR A 298 16.46 2.48 13.72
C THR A 298 16.67 2.06 12.26
N PRO A 299 16.60 2.98 11.28
CA PRO A 299 16.92 2.67 9.88
C PRO A 299 18.31 2.08 9.65
N GLU A 300 19.27 2.36 10.54
CA GLU A 300 20.63 1.80 10.49
C GLU A 300 20.72 0.38 11.05
N THR A 301 19.68 -0.09 11.75
CA THR A 301 19.64 -1.46 12.26
C THR A 301 19.48 -2.41 11.09
N HIS A 302 20.32 -3.44 11.03
CA HIS A 302 20.23 -4.43 9.95
C HIS A 302 19.45 -5.68 10.37
N LYS A 303 19.62 -6.12 11.62
CA LYS A 303 19.04 -7.36 12.11
C LYS A 303 18.57 -7.26 13.54
N VAL A 304 17.46 -7.94 13.80
CA VAL A 304 16.90 -8.12 15.14
C VAL A 304 16.66 -9.59 15.44
N TRP A 305 16.76 -9.93 16.73
CA TRP A 305 16.69 -11.30 17.23
C TRP A 305 15.80 -11.32 18.47
N TYR A 306 14.86 -12.26 18.52
CA TYR A 306 13.90 -12.40 19.60
C TYR A 306 14.13 -13.73 20.29
N ASP A 307 14.56 -13.70 21.54
CA ASP A 307 14.96 -14.87 22.31
C ASP A 307 13.98 -15.11 23.45
N ILE A 308 13.21 -16.19 23.36
CA ILE A 308 12.08 -16.48 24.24
C ILE A 308 12.38 -17.74 25.03
N GLU A 309 12.23 -17.69 26.36
CA GLU A 309 12.41 -18.83 27.25
C GLU A 309 11.11 -19.12 28.01
N VAL A 310 10.56 -20.33 27.85
CA VAL A 310 9.28 -20.73 28.44
C VAL A 310 9.46 -20.94 29.94
N LYS A 311 8.69 -20.23 30.75
CA LYS A 311 8.73 -20.27 32.22
C LYS A 311 7.66 -21.16 32.81
N GLU A 312 6.44 -21.08 32.27
CA GLU A 312 5.28 -21.83 32.71
C GLU A 312 4.41 -22.21 31.52
N ILE A 313 3.88 -23.43 31.51
CA ILE A 313 2.97 -23.90 30.48
C ILE A 313 1.89 -24.81 31.08
N GLY A 314 0.64 -24.63 30.68
CA GLY A 314 -0.50 -25.35 31.25
C GLY A 314 -1.79 -25.22 30.43
N TYR A 315 -2.90 -25.68 31.00
CA TYR A 315 -4.19 -25.82 30.30
C TYR A 315 -5.39 -25.16 30.98
N ALA A 316 -5.25 -24.39 32.07
CA ALA A 316 -6.38 -24.08 32.95
C ALA A 316 -6.99 -22.66 32.79
N PRO A 317 -8.31 -22.51 32.54
CA PRO A 317 -9.22 -23.50 31.93
C PRO A 317 -8.96 -23.74 30.43
N GLU A 318 -8.05 -22.96 29.84
CA GLU A 318 -7.64 -23.00 28.43
C GLU A 318 -6.09 -23.09 28.35
N PRO A 319 -5.51 -23.63 27.26
CA PRO A 319 -4.06 -23.69 27.05
C PRO A 319 -3.40 -22.32 27.21
N TYR A 320 -2.35 -22.25 28.02
CA TYR A 320 -1.62 -21.01 28.28
C TYR A 320 -0.12 -21.24 28.47
N VAL A 321 0.66 -20.23 28.12
CA VAL A 321 2.12 -20.18 28.30
C VAL A 321 2.52 -18.82 28.86
N ILE A 322 3.51 -18.82 29.75
CA ILE A 322 4.19 -17.63 30.27
C ILE A 322 5.67 -17.79 29.96
N ALA A 323 6.28 -16.75 29.42
CA ALA A 323 7.67 -16.74 28.99
C ALA A 323 8.37 -15.41 29.30
N ASP A 324 9.68 -15.47 29.42
CA ASP A 324 10.53 -14.28 29.41
C ASP A 324 11.13 -14.11 28.01
N ALA A 325 11.34 -12.87 27.59
CA ALA A 325 11.91 -12.56 26.28
C ALA A 325 13.01 -11.51 26.35
N LEU A 326 14.02 -11.68 25.50
CA LEU A 326 15.09 -10.73 25.26
C LEU A 326 15.18 -10.43 23.76
N MET A 327 15.12 -9.15 23.42
CA MET A 327 15.33 -8.69 22.05
C MET A 327 16.71 -8.08 21.89
N ASN A 328 17.34 -8.39 20.76
CA ASN A 328 18.60 -7.82 20.35
C ASN A 328 18.43 -7.04 19.03
N ALA A 329 19.24 -6.00 18.84
CA ALA A 329 19.44 -5.29 17.58
C ALA A 329 20.93 -5.26 17.28
N ASP A 330 21.34 -5.83 16.13
CA ASP A 330 22.74 -5.95 15.71
C ASP A 330 23.71 -6.42 16.80
N GLY A 331 23.26 -7.42 17.58
CA GLY A 331 24.04 -8.05 18.65
C GLY A 331 23.97 -7.34 20.02
N HIS A 332 23.27 -6.22 20.12
CA HIS A 332 23.07 -5.50 21.38
C HIS A 332 21.71 -5.82 21.98
N ARG A 333 21.65 -6.18 23.27
CA ARG A 333 20.39 -6.42 23.98
C ARG A 333 19.71 -5.09 24.26
N ILE A 334 18.54 -4.87 23.66
CA ILE A 334 17.85 -3.58 23.73
C ILE A 334 16.55 -3.63 24.52
N VAL A 335 15.87 -4.77 24.59
CA VAL A 335 14.59 -4.90 25.28
C VAL A 335 14.51 -6.21 26.05
N SER A 336 13.87 -6.17 27.22
CA SER A 336 13.48 -7.36 27.98
C SER A 336 12.00 -7.32 28.33
N PHE A 337 11.32 -8.44 28.15
CA PHE A 337 9.99 -8.69 28.69
C PHE A 337 10.06 -9.81 29.73
N LYS A 338 9.49 -9.58 30.91
CA LYS A 338 9.26 -10.64 31.89
C LYS A 338 7.77 -10.94 31.97
N ASP A 339 7.45 -12.22 32.13
CA ASP A 339 6.07 -12.69 32.26
C ASP A 339 5.17 -12.29 31.06
N MET A 340 5.71 -12.30 29.84
CA MET A 340 4.90 -12.30 28.62
C MET A 340 4.01 -13.54 28.64
N SER A 341 2.74 -13.39 28.27
CA SER A 341 1.79 -14.50 28.31
C SER A 341 0.99 -14.62 27.02
N MET A 342 0.63 -15.86 26.70
CA MET A 342 -0.22 -16.22 25.58
C MET A 342 -1.14 -17.36 25.99
N LYS A 343 -2.41 -17.28 25.60
CA LYS A 343 -3.49 -18.23 25.89
C LYS A 343 -4.24 -18.52 24.59
N MET A 344 -4.58 -19.78 24.35
CA MET A 344 -5.46 -20.19 23.25
C MET A 344 -6.91 -20.21 23.72
N THR A 345 -7.62 -19.10 23.52
CA THR A 345 -9.02 -18.96 23.91
C THR A 345 -9.93 -19.74 22.95
N GLY A 346 -10.93 -20.44 23.48
CA GLY A 346 -11.95 -21.16 22.71
C GLY A 346 -11.64 -22.65 22.51
N ILE A 347 -10.59 -23.19 23.12
CA ILE A 347 -10.21 -24.60 23.03
C ILE A 347 -9.77 -25.18 24.37
N THR A 348 -10.05 -26.46 24.57
CA THR A 348 -9.68 -27.22 25.77
C THR A 348 -8.52 -28.17 25.52
N ARG A 349 -7.92 -28.68 26.61
CA ARG A 349 -6.90 -29.74 26.56
C ARG A 349 -7.40 -30.97 25.79
N ASP A 350 -8.58 -31.48 26.15
CA ASP A 350 -9.17 -32.69 25.58
C ASP A 350 -9.38 -32.55 24.07
N GLU A 351 -9.78 -31.37 23.59
CA GLU A 351 -9.94 -31.11 22.16
C GLU A 351 -8.61 -31.14 21.38
N ILE A 352 -7.53 -30.64 21.98
CA ILE A 352 -6.17 -30.70 21.40
C ILE A 352 -5.67 -32.15 21.42
N GLU A 353 -5.77 -32.85 22.54
CA GLU A 353 -5.32 -34.25 22.66
C GLU A 353 -6.08 -35.16 21.68
N LEU A 354 -7.41 -34.98 21.56
CA LEU A 354 -8.24 -35.74 20.62
C LEU A 354 -7.85 -35.51 19.15
N LEU A 355 -7.33 -34.33 18.79
CA LEU A 355 -6.80 -34.09 17.44
C LEU A 355 -5.61 -35.01 17.17
N TRP A 356 -4.67 -35.10 18.10
CA TRP A 356 -3.45 -35.92 17.98
C TRP A 356 -3.69 -37.42 18.13
N GLU A 357 -4.74 -37.81 18.85
CA GLU A 357 -5.19 -39.21 18.87
C GLU A 357 -5.71 -39.65 17.48
N LYS A 358 -6.40 -38.77 16.76
CA LYS A 358 -6.94 -39.06 15.41
C LYS A 358 -5.86 -39.15 14.33
N THR A 359 -4.74 -38.44 14.47
CA THR A 359 -3.63 -38.52 13.52
C THR A 359 -2.81 -39.81 13.69
N GLY A 360 -3.04 -40.57 14.77
CA GLY A 360 -2.36 -41.85 15.03
C GLY A 360 -0.90 -41.71 15.47
N ILE A 361 -0.41 -40.47 15.63
CA ILE A 361 0.96 -40.16 16.06
C ILE A 361 1.05 -40.13 17.59
N GLY A 362 -0.08 -39.97 18.28
CA GLY A 362 -0.19 -39.91 19.75
C GLY A 362 -0.34 -41.24 20.51
N GLY A 363 -0.12 -42.40 19.87
CA GLY A 363 -0.36 -43.73 20.46
C GLY A 363 0.85 -44.66 20.39
N GLN A 364 1.54 -44.88 21.52
CA GLN A 364 2.37 -46.08 21.67
C GLN A 364 1.48 -47.33 21.66
N GLY A 365 1.62 -48.13 20.59
CA GLY A 365 1.46 -49.59 20.61
C GLY A 365 0.07 -50.19 20.40
N SER A 366 -0.31 -50.41 19.14
CA SER A 366 -1.00 -51.65 18.69
C SER A 366 -1.18 -51.65 17.16
N GLU A 367 -0.71 -52.71 16.49
CA GLU A 367 -0.78 -52.95 15.03
C GLU A 367 -2.23 -52.92 14.49
N PRO A 368 -2.48 -52.39 13.27
CA PRO A 368 -3.77 -52.55 12.60
C PRO A 368 -3.76 -53.73 11.60
N GLU A 369 -4.77 -54.60 11.75
CA GLU A 369 -5.11 -55.65 10.78
C GLU A 369 -5.65 -55.07 9.46
N ALA A 370 -5.27 -55.73 8.36
CA ALA A 370 -5.61 -55.39 6.99
C ALA A 370 -7.05 -55.80 6.58
N VAL A 371 -7.76 -54.88 5.94
CA VAL A 371 -8.92 -55.15 5.06
C VAL A 371 -8.83 -54.09 3.96
N GLY A 372 -8.63 -54.38 2.67
CA GLY A 372 -9.36 -55.30 1.80
C GLY A 372 -9.97 -54.44 0.69
N GLY A 373 -9.29 -54.36 -0.46
CA GLY A 373 -9.60 -53.40 -1.53
C GLY A 373 -10.84 -53.73 -2.36
N LEU A 374 -11.30 -52.74 -3.13
CA LEU A 374 -12.12 -52.95 -4.33
C LEU A 374 -11.90 -51.80 -5.33
N ARG A 375 -11.34 -52.19 -6.47
CA ARG A 375 -11.11 -51.41 -7.70
C ARG A 375 -12.34 -51.64 -8.60
N LEU A 376 -12.87 -50.59 -9.23
CA LEU A 376 -13.86 -50.70 -10.31
C LEU A 376 -13.34 -49.94 -11.53
N GLU A 377 -13.04 -50.69 -12.59
CA GLU A 377 -12.87 -50.21 -13.97
C GLU A 377 -14.23 -50.14 -14.66
N VAL A 378 -14.45 -49.11 -15.49
CA VAL A 378 -15.38 -49.18 -16.64
C VAL A 378 -14.75 -48.43 -17.82
N GLY A 379 -14.63 -49.11 -18.96
CA GLY A 379 -13.99 -48.60 -20.17
C GLY A 379 -14.94 -48.12 -21.27
N GLY A 380 -14.36 -47.32 -22.18
CA GLY A 380 -14.44 -47.46 -23.65
C GLY A 380 -15.71 -47.02 -24.40
N LYS A 381 -15.59 -46.01 -25.29
CA LYS A 381 -15.31 -46.18 -26.74
C LYS A 381 -15.58 -44.91 -27.57
N THR A 382 -14.70 -44.71 -28.53
CA THR A 382 -14.64 -43.72 -29.62
C THR A 382 -15.24 -44.23 -30.93
N ARG A 383 -15.69 -43.29 -31.79
CA ARG A 383 -15.92 -43.33 -33.27
C ARG A 383 -15.79 -41.85 -33.73
N GLY A 384 -15.03 -41.36 -34.73
CA GLY A 384 -14.67 -41.80 -36.09
C GLY A 384 -15.87 -41.59 -37.03
N ASP A 385 -15.91 -40.86 -38.16
CA ASP A 385 -15.01 -40.10 -39.04
C ASP A 385 -15.93 -39.29 -40.00
N GLY A 386 -15.40 -38.33 -40.80
CA GLY A 386 -16.04 -37.98 -42.10
C GLY A 386 -15.85 -36.55 -42.63
N GLN A 387 -15.15 -36.43 -43.76
CA GLN A 387 -14.67 -35.22 -44.47
C GLN A 387 -15.68 -34.56 -45.44
N GLY A 388 -15.39 -33.31 -45.84
CA GLY A 388 -15.85 -32.72 -47.12
C GLY A 388 -15.31 -31.30 -47.38
N LYS A 389 -14.36 -31.16 -48.31
CA LYS A 389 -13.81 -29.90 -48.87
C LYS A 389 -14.67 -29.37 -50.04
N MET A 390 -14.63 -28.07 -50.31
CA MET A 390 -14.45 -27.52 -51.68
C MET A 390 -14.08 -26.02 -51.66
N ASP A 391 -13.15 -25.67 -52.56
CA ASP A 391 -12.58 -24.35 -52.86
C ASP A 391 -13.48 -23.52 -53.79
N GLU A 392 -13.36 -22.17 -53.77
CA GLU A 392 -13.06 -21.30 -54.95
C GLU A 392 -13.19 -19.79 -54.64
N LYS A 393 -12.33 -18.98 -55.28
CA LYS A 393 -12.19 -17.49 -55.31
C LYS A 393 -12.35 -17.04 -56.79
N PRO A 394 -12.27 -15.74 -57.18
CA PRO A 394 -12.90 -14.50 -56.70
C PRO A 394 -13.45 -13.62 -57.88
N MET A 395 -14.11 -12.47 -57.63
CA MET A 395 -14.18 -11.36 -58.63
C MET A 395 -14.55 -10.00 -58.00
N ARG A 396 -13.83 -8.93 -58.38
CA ARG A 396 -14.18 -7.49 -58.23
C ARG A 396 -15.08 -7.06 -59.42
N PRO A 397 -15.88 -5.96 -59.37
CA PRO A 397 -15.39 -4.59 -59.70
C PRO A 397 -16.15 -3.42 -58.98
N VAL A 398 -15.50 -2.31 -58.62
CA VAL A 398 -15.50 -0.96 -59.28
C VAL A 398 -16.26 0.13 -58.50
N VAL A 399 -15.62 1.30 -58.46
CA VAL A 399 -15.92 2.57 -57.77
C VAL A 399 -16.90 3.44 -58.59
N PRO A 400 -17.65 4.37 -57.96
CA PRO A 400 -17.56 5.77 -58.42
C PRO A 400 -17.56 6.82 -57.28
N HIS A 401 -16.75 7.87 -57.46
CA HIS A 401 -16.97 9.26 -56.96
C HIS A 401 -17.66 10.07 -58.10
N PRO A 402 -18.08 11.36 -57.97
CA PRO A 402 -17.94 12.37 -56.89
C PRO A 402 -19.21 13.22 -56.60
N SER A 403 -19.19 14.12 -55.59
CA SER A 403 -19.35 15.59 -55.76
C SER A 403 -19.45 16.34 -54.43
N GLU A 404 -18.82 17.52 -54.42
CA GLU A 404 -18.66 18.48 -53.32
C GLU A 404 -19.87 19.43 -53.17
N ALA A 405 -20.10 19.94 -51.96
CA ALA A 405 -20.55 21.32 -51.73
C ALA A 405 -20.21 21.75 -50.28
N GLY A 406 -19.43 22.83 -50.14
CA GLY A 406 -18.93 23.34 -48.85
C GLY A 406 -19.81 24.38 -48.15
N SER A 407 -19.41 24.77 -46.94
CA SER A 407 -19.60 26.13 -46.41
C SER A 407 -18.59 26.42 -45.28
N LEU A 408 -18.14 27.67 -45.23
CA LEU A 408 -16.97 28.22 -44.53
C LEU A 408 -17.30 28.85 -43.16
N LEU A 409 -16.27 28.91 -42.29
CA LEU A 409 -15.78 30.05 -41.44
C LEU A 409 -15.26 29.58 -40.05
N PRO A 410 -14.31 30.28 -39.39
CA PRO A 410 -12.86 30.29 -39.66
C PRO A 410 -12.03 29.74 -38.47
N SER A 411 -10.96 28.99 -38.77
CA SER A 411 -9.97 28.51 -37.79
C SER A 411 -8.80 29.50 -37.64
N VAL A 412 -8.43 29.82 -36.41
CA VAL A 412 -7.11 30.40 -36.09
C VAL A 412 -6.27 29.28 -35.48
N SER A 413 -5.27 28.83 -36.23
CA SER A 413 -4.31 27.80 -35.82
C SER A 413 -2.93 28.44 -35.61
N PRO A 414 -2.14 27.93 -34.65
CA PRO A 414 -0.73 27.72 -34.88
C PRO A 414 -0.50 26.20 -34.93
N GLN A 415 -0.42 25.65 -36.15
CA GLN A 415 0.05 24.28 -36.36
C GLN A 415 1.59 24.30 -36.26
N THR A 416 2.14 23.71 -35.21
CA THR A 416 3.46 23.08 -35.30
C THR A 416 3.18 21.61 -35.65
N SER A 417 3.62 21.17 -36.82
CA SER A 417 3.34 19.84 -37.35
C SER A 417 4.04 18.76 -36.52
N ILE A 418 3.30 17.74 -36.09
CA ILE A 418 3.76 16.51 -35.43
C ILE A 418 4.92 15.82 -36.18
N GLU A 419 5.09 16.07 -37.48
CA GLU A 419 6.22 15.56 -38.28
C GLU A 419 7.61 16.09 -37.85
N GLU A 420 7.71 17.23 -37.16
CA GLU A 420 9.01 17.71 -36.66
C GLU A 420 9.48 16.97 -35.39
N ILE A 421 8.58 16.33 -34.65
CA ILE A 421 8.88 15.56 -33.43
C ILE A 421 9.55 14.21 -33.77
N LEU A 422 9.34 13.70 -34.99
CA LEU A 422 9.78 12.37 -35.42
C LEU A 422 11.14 12.34 -36.14
N LYS A 423 11.88 13.45 -36.26
CA LYS A 423 13.20 13.46 -36.93
C LYS A 423 14.31 13.04 -35.96
N PRO A 424 15.03 11.93 -36.19
CA PRO A 424 16.25 11.61 -35.46
C PRO A 424 17.33 12.60 -35.89
N ASN A 425 17.87 13.37 -34.94
CA ASN A 425 19.03 14.21 -35.22
C ASN A 425 20.27 13.30 -35.30
N ALA A 426 20.61 12.89 -36.53
CA ALA A 426 21.79 12.11 -36.84
C ALA A 426 23.05 12.99 -36.81
N ALA A 427 23.73 13.04 -35.66
CA ALA A 427 25.15 13.39 -35.59
C ALA A 427 25.74 12.91 -34.27
N LEU A 428 26.37 11.74 -34.26
CA LEU A 428 27.55 11.40 -33.44
C LEU A 428 28.20 10.15 -34.06
N GLY A 429 29.50 10.28 -34.32
CA GLY A 429 30.27 9.36 -35.15
C GLY A 429 30.57 8.00 -34.52
N ASP A 430 30.79 7.06 -35.43
CA ASP A 430 31.25 5.69 -35.25
C ASP A 430 32.43 5.57 -34.26
N SER A 431 32.19 4.88 -33.14
CA SER A 431 33.21 4.07 -32.49
C SER A 431 32.56 2.89 -31.76
N ARG A 432 32.99 1.69 -32.13
CA ARG A 432 32.58 0.37 -31.62
C ARG A 432 32.34 0.37 -30.11
N ARG A 433 31.12 0.05 -29.67
CA ARG A 433 30.85 -0.42 -28.30
C ARG A 433 30.29 -1.83 -28.34
N SER A 434 30.95 -2.69 -27.56
CA SER A 434 30.67 -4.09 -27.29
C SER A 434 29.37 -4.28 -26.52
N GLU A 435 28.74 -5.43 -26.72
CA GLU A 435 27.65 -5.99 -25.90
C GLU A 435 28.09 -6.17 -24.43
N ILE A 436 27.97 -5.11 -23.63
CA ILE A 436 27.80 -5.10 -22.17
C ILE A 436 26.89 -3.90 -21.90
N GLY A 437 25.74 -4.11 -21.25
CA GLY A 437 24.72 -3.06 -21.05
C GLY A 437 25.30 -1.81 -20.38
N ASP A 438 25.26 -0.67 -21.09
CA ASP A 438 25.64 0.64 -20.58
C ASP A 438 24.57 1.09 -19.56
N GLN A 439 24.75 0.77 -18.28
CA GLN A 439 24.04 1.47 -17.21
C GLN A 439 24.59 2.90 -17.12
N LYS A 440 23.80 3.89 -17.54
CA LYS A 440 24.13 5.30 -17.32
C LYS A 440 24.16 5.57 -15.81
N THR A 441 25.20 6.24 -15.33
CA THR A 441 25.27 6.65 -13.92
C THR A 441 24.14 7.64 -13.61
N PRO A 442 23.29 7.39 -12.60
CA PRO A 442 22.21 8.31 -12.27
C PRO A 442 22.76 9.64 -11.74
N LEU A 443 22.21 10.76 -12.23
CA LEU A 443 22.45 12.11 -11.69
C LEU A 443 21.58 12.33 -10.44
N TYR A 444 20.35 11.84 -10.52
CA TYR A 444 19.42 11.70 -9.41
C TYR A 444 18.98 10.25 -9.37
N ASP A 445 19.37 9.54 -8.32
CA ASP A 445 18.95 8.17 -8.04
C ASP A 445 17.61 8.15 -7.32
N ARG A 446 17.12 6.94 -7.00
CA ARG A 446 15.81 6.75 -6.38
C ARG A 446 15.71 7.44 -5.04
N ASP A 447 16.78 7.46 -4.25
CA ASP A 447 16.82 8.15 -2.97
C ASP A 447 16.59 9.65 -3.15
N LYS A 448 17.26 10.30 -4.11
CA LYS A 448 16.99 11.73 -4.39
C LYS A 448 15.59 11.96 -4.93
N ILE A 449 15.04 11.06 -5.75
CA ILE A 449 13.66 11.18 -6.22
C ILE A 449 12.69 11.09 -5.02
N LEU A 450 12.91 10.17 -4.09
CA LEU A 450 12.10 10.01 -2.88
C LEU A 450 12.28 11.18 -1.90
N SER A 451 13.49 11.73 -1.75
CA SER A 451 13.71 12.96 -0.97
C SER A 451 12.89 14.13 -1.53
N PHE A 452 12.74 14.24 -2.86
CA PHE A 452 11.83 15.23 -3.42
C PHE A 452 10.35 14.86 -3.21
N ALA A 453 9.96 13.60 -3.38
CA ALA A 453 8.56 13.16 -3.28
C ALA A 453 7.99 13.25 -1.85
N ILE A 454 8.73 12.72 -0.87
CA ILE A 454 8.25 12.52 0.52
C ILE A 454 9.24 12.97 1.60
N GLY A 455 10.50 13.27 1.24
CA GLY A 455 11.54 13.69 2.19
C GLY A 455 11.87 15.19 2.13
N LYS A 456 13.15 15.52 2.34
CA LYS A 456 13.67 16.91 2.28
C LYS A 456 14.05 17.30 0.85
N PRO A 457 13.40 18.33 0.23
CA PRO A 457 13.75 18.77 -1.11
C PRO A 457 15.22 19.18 -1.27
N SER A 458 15.87 19.67 -0.21
CA SER A 458 17.27 20.06 -0.27
C SER A 458 18.24 18.88 -0.44
N GLU A 459 17.85 17.66 -0.05
CA GLU A 459 18.64 16.45 -0.31
C GLU A 459 18.63 16.09 -1.80
N ALA A 460 17.55 16.43 -2.51
CA ALA A 460 17.48 16.30 -3.95
C ALA A 460 18.21 17.44 -4.67
N PHE A 461 17.82 18.69 -4.40
CA PHE A 461 18.21 19.86 -5.22
C PHE A 461 19.25 20.78 -4.57
N GLY A 462 19.68 20.52 -3.34
CA GLY A 462 20.69 21.30 -2.64
C GLY A 462 20.19 22.58 -1.97
N GLU A 463 21.13 23.47 -1.69
CA GLU A 463 20.95 24.66 -0.83
C GLU A 463 19.71 25.52 -1.14
N PRO A 464 19.39 25.85 -2.41
CA PRO A 464 18.26 26.73 -2.71
C PRO A 464 16.91 26.19 -2.23
N TYR A 465 16.82 24.87 -1.99
CA TYR A 465 15.60 24.18 -1.62
C TYR A 465 15.44 23.98 -0.10
N LYS A 466 16.42 24.36 0.74
CA LYS A 466 16.33 24.21 2.20
C LYS A 466 15.14 24.90 2.84
N MET A 467 14.68 26.01 2.26
CA MET A 467 13.48 26.71 2.76
C MET A 467 12.22 25.83 2.70
N PHE A 468 12.19 24.83 1.82
CA PHE A 468 11.07 23.89 1.67
C PHE A 468 11.21 22.64 2.54
N ASP A 469 12.30 22.51 3.31
CA ASP A 469 12.46 21.41 4.25
C ASP A 469 11.61 21.63 5.50
N ASN A 470 11.45 22.89 5.95
CA ASN A 470 10.77 23.21 7.21
C ASN A 470 9.87 24.46 7.14
N ASP A 471 10.23 25.49 6.38
CA ASP A 471 9.57 26.80 6.48
C ASP A 471 8.40 26.99 5.51
N ARG A 472 8.45 26.33 4.34
CA ARG A 472 7.49 26.46 3.25
C ARG A 472 7.10 25.12 2.64
N ILE A 473 5.94 25.08 2.02
CA ILE A 473 5.46 23.90 1.28
C ILE A 473 5.75 24.08 -0.21
N ILE A 474 6.34 23.05 -0.81
CA ILE A 474 6.52 22.94 -2.26
C ILE A 474 5.63 21.86 -2.83
N ALA A 475 5.22 22.01 -4.09
CA ALA A 475 4.64 20.92 -4.85
C ALA A 475 5.65 19.76 -4.99
N ARG A 476 5.21 18.56 -4.63
CA ARG A 476 6.03 17.34 -4.56
C ARG A 476 5.82 16.47 -5.80
N LEU A 477 6.63 15.43 -5.97
CA LEU A 477 6.25 14.29 -6.81
C LEU A 477 5.31 13.35 -6.04
N PRO A 478 4.56 12.48 -6.74
CA PRO A 478 3.90 11.35 -6.09
C PRO A 478 4.90 10.40 -5.41
N GLY A 479 4.58 9.94 -4.21
CA GLY A 479 5.34 8.92 -3.46
C GLY A 479 4.80 7.51 -3.70
N PRO A 480 5.49 6.47 -3.20
CA PRO A 480 4.97 5.11 -3.22
C PRO A 480 3.56 5.01 -2.59
N PRO A 481 2.66 4.16 -3.12
CA PRO A 481 2.86 3.22 -4.22
C PRO A 481 2.64 3.82 -5.64
N TYR A 482 2.51 5.15 -5.76
CA TYR A 482 2.24 5.88 -7.02
C TYR A 482 3.48 6.61 -7.60
N SER A 483 4.67 6.20 -7.18
CA SER A 483 5.94 6.74 -7.67
C SER A 483 6.39 5.96 -8.90
N PHE A 484 6.42 6.63 -10.06
CA PHE A 484 6.75 6.03 -11.36
C PHE A 484 7.93 6.71 -12.04
N LEU A 485 8.87 7.18 -11.23
CA LEU A 485 10.14 7.76 -11.61
C LEU A 485 11.21 7.21 -10.67
N ASP A 486 12.20 6.47 -11.20
CA ASP A 486 13.28 5.91 -10.38
C ASP A 486 14.53 6.77 -10.40
N ARG A 487 14.84 7.40 -11.54
CA ARG A 487 16.09 8.16 -11.68
C ARG A 487 16.08 9.12 -12.86
N ILE A 488 16.94 10.11 -12.78
CA ILE A 488 17.34 11.00 -13.88
C ILE A 488 18.76 10.67 -14.29
N VAL A 489 18.98 10.36 -15.56
CA VAL A 489 20.27 9.93 -16.13
C VAL A 489 20.89 10.97 -17.06
N ALA A 490 20.12 11.93 -17.54
CA ALA A 490 20.63 13.07 -18.30
C ALA A 490 19.81 14.33 -18.03
N VAL A 491 20.50 15.47 -17.95
CA VAL A 491 19.89 16.79 -17.80
C VAL A 491 20.67 17.77 -18.66
N GLU A 492 20.05 18.27 -19.72
CA GLU A 492 20.63 19.34 -20.56
C GLU A 492 20.38 20.76 -19.98
N PRO A 493 19.22 21.06 -19.38
CA PRO A 493 18.98 22.38 -18.81
C PRO A 493 19.87 22.70 -17.61
N GLU A 494 20.13 24.00 -17.41
CA GLU A 494 20.85 24.48 -16.23
C GLU A 494 19.89 24.60 -15.04
N ALA A 495 20.34 24.13 -13.86
CA ALA A 495 19.54 24.16 -12.64
C ALA A 495 19.10 25.59 -12.30
N TRP A 496 17.85 25.73 -11.85
CA TRP A 496 17.25 26.99 -11.38
C TRP A 496 17.10 28.11 -12.43
N ILE A 497 17.32 27.80 -13.71
CA ILE A 497 17.06 28.72 -14.81
C ILE A 497 15.75 28.34 -15.51
N LEU A 498 14.65 28.95 -15.06
CA LEU A 498 13.33 28.78 -15.67
C LEU A 498 13.27 29.39 -17.08
N LYS A 499 13.57 28.58 -18.09
CA LYS A 499 13.42 28.91 -19.52
C LYS A 499 13.10 27.65 -20.33
N PRO A 500 12.43 27.78 -21.48
CA PRO A 500 12.24 26.65 -22.38
C PRO A 500 13.52 26.34 -23.14
N ASP A 501 14.12 25.18 -22.90
CA ASP A 501 15.12 24.52 -23.74
C ASP A 501 15.50 23.17 -23.13
N GLY A 502 16.20 22.33 -23.90
CA GLY A 502 16.91 21.15 -23.42
C GLY A 502 16.02 19.97 -23.00
N TRP A 503 16.55 18.77 -23.14
CA TRP A 503 15.91 17.54 -22.71
C TRP A 503 16.46 17.06 -21.38
N ILE A 504 15.58 16.44 -20.59
CA ILE A 504 15.98 15.47 -19.58
C ILE A 504 15.73 14.06 -20.08
N GLU A 505 16.46 13.10 -19.50
CA GLU A 505 16.20 11.68 -19.65
C GLU A 505 16.04 11.04 -18.27
N ALA A 506 14.91 10.39 -18.08
CA ALA A 506 14.50 9.69 -16.88
C ALA A 506 14.34 8.20 -17.16
N GLU A 507 14.40 7.38 -16.12
CA GLU A 507 14.16 5.95 -16.20
C GLU A 507 13.18 5.49 -15.12
N PHE A 508 12.37 4.49 -15.48
CA PHE A 508 11.47 3.77 -14.59
C PHE A 508 11.65 2.25 -14.81
N ASP A 509 11.91 1.52 -13.75
CA ASP A 509 12.01 0.06 -13.73
C ASP A 509 10.61 -0.53 -13.49
N MET A 510 10.11 -1.24 -14.49
CA MET A 510 8.83 -1.90 -14.44
C MET A 510 9.02 -3.36 -14.01
N SER A 511 8.35 -3.72 -12.92
CA SER A 511 8.24 -5.11 -12.47
C SER A 511 6.96 -5.77 -13.02
N PRO A 512 7.00 -7.03 -13.48
CA PRO A 512 5.81 -7.76 -13.92
C PRO A 512 4.84 -8.04 -12.77
N ASP A 513 5.34 -8.07 -11.52
CA ASP A 513 4.55 -8.31 -10.31
C ASP A 513 4.00 -7.03 -9.69
N ALA A 514 4.20 -5.89 -10.37
CA ALA A 514 3.72 -4.62 -9.88
C ALA A 514 2.19 -4.65 -9.73
N TRP A 515 1.73 -4.42 -8.50
CA TRP A 515 0.73 -3.41 -8.29
C TRP A 515 -0.52 -3.39 -9.15
N TYR A 516 -0.42 -2.45 -10.06
CA TYR A 516 -1.42 -1.98 -10.98
C TYR A 516 -1.74 -3.02 -12.06
N PHE A 517 -0.86 -3.98 -12.37
CA PHE A 517 -1.17 -5.06 -13.31
C PHE A 517 -2.22 -6.00 -12.74
N ARG A 518 -2.00 -6.47 -11.50
CA ARG A 518 -3.00 -7.30 -10.80
C ARG A 518 -4.27 -6.51 -10.49
N ALA A 519 -4.15 -5.23 -10.13
CA ALA A 519 -5.30 -4.43 -9.78
C ALA A 519 -6.18 -4.04 -10.99
N ASP A 520 -5.60 -3.72 -12.16
CA ASP A 520 -6.37 -3.36 -13.35
C ASP A 520 -7.09 -4.55 -13.98
N ARG A 521 -6.61 -5.77 -13.71
CA ARG A 521 -7.13 -7.01 -14.33
C ARG A 521 -7.13 -6.93 -15.85
N SER A 522 -6.10 -6.30 -16.40
CA SER A 522 -5.80 -6.24 -17.82
C SER A 522 -4.39 -6.77 -18.04
N SER A 523 -4.16 -7.42 -19.18
CA SER A 523 -2.84 -7.96 -19.54
C SER A 523 -1.80 -6.87 -19.86
N SER A 524 -2.10 -5.58 -19.65
CA SER A 524 -1.26 -4.45 -20.02
C SER A 524 -1.25 -3.37 -18.95
N MET A 525 -0.27 -2.47 -19.00
CA MET A 525 -0.19 -1.33 -18.07
C MET A 525 -1.46 -0.47 -18.16
N PRO A 526 -2.10 -0.14 -17.03
CA PRO A 526 -3.25 0.76 -17.02
C PRO A 526 -2.84 2.19 -17.39
N PHE A 527 -3.80 2.97 -17.89
CA PHE A 527 -3.50 4.28 -18.45
C PHE A 527 -2.95 5.23 -17.42
N CYS A 528 -3.54 5.22 -16.23
CA CYS A 528 -3.17 6.16 -15.20
C CYS A 528 -1.69 6.02 -14.88
N VAL A 529 -1.16 4.79 -14.88
CA VAL A 529 0.26 4.51 -14.66
C VAL A 529 1.11 4.97 -15.83
N LEU A 530 0.73 4.64 -17.07
CA LEU A 530 1.46 5.12 -18.26
C LEU A 530 1.52 6.66 -18.31
N LEU A 531 0.40 7.31 -18.00
CA LEU A 531 0.32 8.76 -17.97
C LEU A 531 1.23 9.33 -16.88
N GLU A 532 1.27 8.75 -15.69
CA GLU A 532 2.20 9.18 -14.64
C GLU A 532 3.67 8.95 -14.99
N VAL A 533 4.02 7.78 -15.57
CA VAL A 533 5.37 7.50 -16.09
C VAL A 533 5.82 8.60 -17.05
N ALA A 534 4.92 9.06 -17.91
CA ALA A 534 5.20 10.15 -18.86
C ALA A 534 5.29 11.54 -18.20
N LEU A 535 4.50 11.79 -17.15
CA LEU A 535 4.24 13.14 -16.63
C LEU A 535 5.03 13.50 -15.37
N GLN A 536 5.41 12.55 -14.51
CA GLN A 536 6.23 12.82 -13.33
C GLN A 536 7.59 13.47 -13.67
N PRO A 537 8.29 13.07 -14.76
CA PRO A 537 9.50 13.77 -15.20
C PRO A 537 9.27 15.26 -15.51
N CYS A 538 8.09 15.67 -15.98
CA CYS A 538 7.77 17.09 -16.19
C CYS A 538 7.68 17.85 -14.85
N GLY A 539 7.07 17.25 -13.82
CA GLY A 539 7.03 17.82 -12.47
C GLY A 539 8.42 17.92 -11.84
N TRP A 540 9.25 16.89 -12.04
CA TRP A 540 10.65 16.93 -11.63
C TRP A 540 11.43 18.05 -12.35
N LEU A 541 11.24 18.18 -13.67
CA LEU A 541 11.89 19.23 -14.47
C LEU A 541 11.47 20.64 -14.02
N ALA A 542 10.20 20.86 -13.72
CA ALA A 542 9.72 22.14 -13.18
C ALA A 542 10.43 22.51 -11.87
N ALA A 543 10.57 21.54 -10.94
CA ALA A 543 11.34 21.74 -9.73
C ALA A 543 12.83 22.00 -10.02
N TYR A 544 13.45 21.19 -10.89
CA TYR A 544 14.86 21.38 -11.26
C TYR A 544 15.15 22.77 -11.84
N LEU A 545 14.23 23.32 -12.65
CA LEU A 545 14.32 24.67 -13.22
C LEU A 545 13.97 25.79 -12.23
N GLY A 546 13.55 25.45 -11.02
CA GLY A 546 13.32 26.40 -9.93
C GLY A 546 11.99 27.13 -10.01
N SER A 547 10.93 26.53 -10.59
CA SER A 547 9.63 27.18 -10.74
C SER A 547 9.04 27.64 -9.40
N ALA A 548 9.15 26.83 -8.35
CA ALA A 548 8.70 27.18 -7.01
C ALA A 548 9.50 28.34 -6.38
N LEU A 549 10.77 28.54 -6.80
CA LEU A 549 11.64 29.62 -6.32
C LEU A 549 11.24 30.99 -6.90
N LYS A 550 10.34 31.04 -7.89
CA LYS A 550 9.84 32.30 -8.47
C LYS A 550 8.78 33.00 -7.63
N SER A 551 8.29 32.35 -6.58
CA SER A 551 7.22 32.87 -5.72
C SER A 551 7.61 32.81 -4.25
N GLU A 552 7.20 33.84 -3.50
CA GLU A 552 7.25 33.84 -2.03
C GLU A 552 6.08 33.07 -1.42
N ASN A 553 5.00 32.83 -2.18
CA ASN A 553 3.84 32.07 -1.74
C ASN A 553 3.99 30.58 -2.02
N ASP A 554 3.42 29.73 -1.18
CA ASP A 554 3.35 28.29 -1.43
C ASP A 554 2.47 28.01 -2.65
N LEU A 555 3.04 27.23 -3.59
CA LEU A 555 2.43 26.93 -4.88
C LEU A 555 2.04 25.46 -4.96
N LYS A 556 0.87 25.21 -5.53
CA LYS A 556 0.35 23.89 -5.87
C LYS A 556 0.53 23.63 -7.34
N PHE A 557 0.97 22.43 -7.72
CA PHE A 557 1.22 22.04 -9.10
C PHE A 557 0.07 21.19 -9.63
N ARG A 558 -0.53 21.58 -10.75
CA ARG A 558 -1.67 20.88 -11.35
C ARG A 558 -1.47 20.71 -12.83
N ASN A 559 -1.70 19.50 -13.34
CA ASN A 559 -1.85 19.32 -14.78
C ASN A 559 -3.10 20.07 -15.25
N LEU A 560 -3.03 20.66 -16.43
CA LEU A 560 -4.11 21.42 -17.04
C LEU A 560 -4.64 20.75 -18.31
N GLY A 561 -3.90 19.80 -18.86
CA GLY A 561 -4.30 19.02 -20.03
C GLY A 561 -3.09 18.52 -20.83
N GLY A 562 -3.39 17.84 -21.92
CA GLY A 562 -2.39 17.36 -22.86
C GLY A 562 -3.01 16.63 -24.04
N ASN A 563 -2.16 16.32 -25.01
CA ASN A 563 -2.48 15.53 -26.20
C ASN A 563 -1.40 14.48 -26.36
N ALA A 564 -1.79 13.25 -26.66
CA ALA A 564 -0.80 12.19 -26.80
C ALA A 564 -1.26 11.05 -27.71
N VAL A 565 -0.28 10.29 -28.18
CA VAL A 565 -0.46 9.13 -29.06
C VAL A 565 0.24 7.94 -28.43
N LEU A 566 -0.51 6.86 -28.23
CA LEU A 566 0.05 5.55 -27.89
C LEU A 566 0.47 4.85 -29.17
N HIS A 567 1.72 4.41 -29.25
CA HIS A 567 2.26 3.70 -30.41
C HIS A 567 2.36 2.19 -30.18
N ARG A 568 2.45 1.77 -28.91
CA ARG A 568 2.60 0.35 -28.55
C ARG A 568 2.05 0.07 -27.16
N MET A 569 1.47 -1.12 -26.99
CA MET A 569 1.06 -1.64 -25.70
C MET A 569 2.25 -2.02 -24.82
N ILE A 570 2.11 -1.81 -23.51
CA ILE A 570 3.10 -2.21 -22.49
C ILE A 570 2.55 -3.40 -21.71
N PHE A 571 3.30 -4.49 -21.66
CA PHE A 571 2.93 -5.74 -20.99
C PHE A 571 3.74 -5.93 -19.69
N PRO A 572 3.29 -6.77 -18.74
CA PRO A 572 4.03 -7.10 -17.52
C PRO A 572 5.32 -7.87 -17.85
N GLU A 573 6.41 -7.13 -18.02
CA GLU A 573 7.74 -7.64 -18.31
C GLU A 573 8.74 -6.93 -17.39
N GLU A 574 9.75 -7.63 -16.91
CA GLU A 574 10.86 -7.03 -16.16
C GLU A 574 11.70 -6.18 -17.13
N LYS A 575 11.34 -4.90 -17.26
CA LYS A 575 11.90 -4.00 -18.27
C LYS A 575 11.99 -2.57 -17.78
N LYS A 576 12.89 -1.84 -18.39
CA LYS A 576 13.06 -0.41 -18.16
C LYS A 576 12.29 0.40 -19.20
N LEU A 577 11.60 1.44 -18.74
CA LEU A 577 11.09 2.51 -19.58
C LEU A 577 12.01 3.72 -19.48
N THR A 578 12.35 4.31 -20.62
CA THR A 578 13.11 5.56 -20.69
C THR A 578 12.17 6.68 -21.09
N ILE A 579 12.20 7.80 -20.37
CA ILE A 579 11.31 8.93 -20.60
C ILE A 579 12.16 10.16 -20.91
N ARG A 580 11.84 10.84 -22.00
CA ARG A 580 12.41 12.15 -22.30
C ARG A 580 11.34 13.22 -22.11
N ALA A 581 11.67 14.30 -21.43
CA ALA A 581 10.80 15.45 -21.27
C ALA A 581 11.59 16.74 -21.51
N ARG A 582 10.93 17.77 -22.06
CA ARG A 582 11.48 19.13 -22.17
C ARG A 582 10.41 20.17 -21.94
N MET A 583 10.79 21.32 -21.39
CA MET A 583 9.92 22.48 -21.31
C MET A 583 9.96 23.23 -22.64
N THR A 584 8.81 23.43 -23.28
CA THR A 584 8.68 24.12 -24.58
C THR A 584 8.22 25.55 -24.44
N LYS A 585 7.54 25.88 -23.35
CA LYS A 585 7.09 27.24 -23.05
C LYS A 585 6.87 27.42 -21.56
N VAL A 586 7.18 28.60 -21.05
CA VAL A 586 6.76 29.07 -19.73
C VAL A 586 6.05 30.42 -19.88
N SER A 587 5.05 30.67 -19.05
CA SER A 587 4.30 31.92 -19.03
C SER A 587 3.97 32.29 -17.60
N GLU A 588 4.33 33.50 -17.20
CA GLU A 588 4.09 34.04 -15.87
C GLU A 588 3.01 35.12 -15.96
N ALA A 589 1.93 34.96 -15.21
CA ALA A 589 0.83 35.93 -15.18
C ALA A 589 0.22 36.02 -13.76
N ALA A 590 0.35 37.20 -13.15
CA ALA A 590 -0.05 37.45 -11.76
C ALA A 590 0.58 36.41 -10.80
N GLU A 591 -0.22 35.65 -10.07
CA GLU A 591 0.24 34.62 -9.13
C GLU A 591 0.30 33.20 -9.74
N MET A 592 0.36 33.10 -11.06
CA MET A 592 0.35 31.82 -11.78
C MET A 592 1.54 31.68 -12.72
N ILE A 593 2.10 30.48 -12.76
CA ILE A 593 3.11 30.06 -13.74
C ILE A 593 2.51 28.91 -14.53
N ILE A 594 2.51 29.01 -15.85
CA ILE A 594 2.05 27.93 -16.74
C ILE A 594 3.23 27.45 -17.57
N GLU A 595 3.44 26.15 -17.56
CA GLU A 595 4.56 25.47 -18.21
C GLU A 595 4.02 24.43 -19.18
N HIS A 596 4.56 24.43 -20.39
CA HIS A 596 4.26 23.47 -21.44
C HIS A 596 5.45 22.55 -21.64
N PHE A 597 5.17 21.28 -21.86
CA PHE A 597 6.18 20.24 -22.03
C PHE A 597 5.87 19.36 -23.23
N ASP A 598 6.93 18.88 -23.89
CA ASP A 598 6.87 17.70 -24.74
C ASP A 598 7.41 16.51 -23.95
N PHE A 599 6.86 15.32 -24.16
CA PHE A 599 7.38 14.08 -23.60
C PHE A 599 7.39 12.93 -24.62
N MET A 600 8.28 11.96 -24.39
CA MET A 600 8.38 10.71 -25.12
C MET A 600 8.76 9.57 -24.16
N VAL A 601 8.05 8.45 -24.24
CA VAL A 601 8.33 7.22 -23.50
C VAL A 601 8.83 6.16 -24.46
N PHE A 602 9.92 5.49 -24.09
CA PHE A 602 10.58 4.47 -24.88
C PHE A 602 10.71 3.17 -24.10
N GLN A 603 10.68 2.05 -24.83
CA GLN A 603 11.10 0.73 -24.37
C GLN A 603 11.95 0.11 -25.48
N ASP A 604 13.12 -0.43 -25.16
CA ASP A 604 14.02 -1.05 -26.13
C ASP A 604 14.31 -0.15 -27.36
N ALA A 605 14.49 1.16 -27.13
CA ALA A 605 14.68 2.22 -28.13
C ALA A 605 13.49 2.46 -29.10
N GLN A 606 12.33 1.84 -28.86
CA GLN A 606 11.10 2.10 -29.61
C GLN A 606 10.20 3.07 -28.86
N THR A 607 9.61 4.04 -29.56
CA THR A 607 8.63 4.96 -28.98
C THR A 607 7.36 4.20 -28.64
N ILE A 608 6.91 4.32 -27.39
CA ILE A 608 5.71 3.68 -26.86
C ILE A 608 4.59 4.71 -26.71
N TYR A 609 4.92 5.90 -26.22
CA TYR A 609 3.96 6.96 -25.96
C TYR A 609 4.62 8.32 -26.20
N SER A 610 3.95 9.24 -26.87
CA SER A 610 4.49 10.58 -27.12
C SER A 610 3.39 11.62 -27.11
N GLY A 611 3.73 12.84 -26.70
CA GLY A 611 2.73 13.90 -26.60
C GLY A 611 3.24 15.21 -26.03
N ASP A 612 2.29 16.10 -25.82
CA ASP A 612 2.48 17.38 -25.14
C ASP A 612 1.55 17.47 -23.92
N THR A 613 1.96 18.31 -22.98
CA THR A 613 1.16 18.57 -21.78
C THR A 613 1.44 19.97 -21.25
N ASN A 614 0.58 20.46 -20.37
CA ASN A 614 0.81 21.69 -19.65
C ASN A 614 0.40 21.58 -18.19
N PHE A 615 1.18 22.24 -17.34
CA PHE A 615 0.99 22.32 -15.90
C PHE A 615 0.92 23.78 -15.47
N GLY A 616 0.21 24.02 -14.36
CA GLY A 616 0.16 25.31 -13.72
C GLY A 616 0.57 25.24 -12.27
N PHE A 617 1.28 26.26 -11.82
CA PHE A 617 1.50 26.57 -10.42
C PHE A 617 0.46 27.59 -9.95
N PHE A 618 -0.21 27.27 -8.85
CA PHE A 618 -1.32 28.06 -8.33
C PHE A 618 -1.17 28.29 -6.83
N THR A 619 -1.53 29.47 -6.35
CA THR A 619 -1.76 29.67 -4.92
C THR A 619 -3.01 28.94 -4.46
N LYS A 620 -3.12 28.64 -3.16
CA LYS A 620 -4.32 28.03 -2.56
C LYS A 620 -5.59 28.83 -2.88
N GLN A 621 -5.49 30.17 -2.88
CA GLN A 621 -6.59 31.06 -3.20
C GLN A 621 -7.04 30.95 -4.67
N ALA A 622 -6.09 30.86 -5.60
CA ALA A 622 -6.40 30.70 -7.03
C ALA A 622 -7.12 29.36 -7.30
N LEU A 623 -6.72 28.27 -6.64
CA LEU A 623 -7.41 26.98 -6.75
C LEU A 623 -8.82 27.00 -6.14
N ALA A 624 -9.02 27.71 -5.03
CA ALA A 624 -10.34 27.80 -4.39
C ALA A 624 -11.40 28.52 -5.24
N GLN A 625 -10.99 29.26 -6.28
CA GLN A 625 -11.89 30.02 -7.17
C GLN A 625 -12.11 29.36 -8.53
N GLN A 626 -11.80 28.07 -8.67
CA GLN A 626 -11.99 27.34 -9.92
C GLN A 626 -13.47 27.25 -10.30
N ILE A 627 -13.77 27.61 -11.55
CA ILE A 627 -15.13 27.62 -12.12
C ILE A 627 -15.45 26.39 -12.98
N GLY A 628 -14.54 25.41 -13.05
CA GLY A 628 -14.70 24.23 -13.91
C GLY A 628 -14.39 24.45 -15.39
N ILE A 629 -14.71 23.44 -16.19
CA ILE A 629 -14.61 23.47 -17.66
C ILE A 629 -15.65 24.45 -18.21
N ARG A 630 -15.18 25.47 -18.92
CA ARG A 630 -16.06 26.50 -19.49
C ARG A 630 -17.02 25.90 -20.51
N ASN A 631 -18.29 26.31 -20.43
CA ASN A 631 -19.37 25.86 -21.30
C ASN A 631 -19.69 24.35 -21.26
N ALA A 632 -19.12 23.56 -20.33
CA ALA A 632 -19.37 22.13 -20.24
C ALA A 632 -20.86 21.80 -20.10
N GLN A 633 -21.61 22.57 -19.32
CA GLN A 633 -23.07 22.39 -19.18
C GLN A 633 -23.84 22.47 -20.52
N LYS A 634 -23.30 23.18 -21.52
CA LYS A 634 -23.94 23.33 -22.84
C LYS A 634 -23.50 22.27 -23.83
N THR A 635 -22.31 21.70 -23.66
CA THR A 635 -21.71 20.72 -24.59
C THR A 635 -21.85 19.29 -24.11
N ALA A 636 -21.94 19.07 -22.79
CA ALA A 636 -22.17 17.77 -22.21
C ALA A 636 -23.56 17.27 -22.59
N TYR A 637 -23.62 16.06 -23.15
CA TYR A 637 -24.87 15.41 -23.45
C TYR A 637 -25.61 15.06 -22.16
N THR A 638 -26.89 15.42 -22.12
CA THR A 638 -27.79 15.11 -21.00
C THR A 638 -28.89 14.19 -21.51
N PRO A 639 -28.95 12.93 -21.05
CA PRO A 639 -30.03 12.03 -21.44
C PRO A 639 -31.40 12.60 -21.06
N SER A 640 -32.38 12.38 -21.92
CA SER A 640 -33.77 12.71 -21.62
C SER A 640 -34.31 11.85 -20.46
N PRO A 641 -35.36 12.31 -19.75
CA PRO A 641 -36.03 11.49 -18.73
C PRO A 641 -36.50 10.12 -19.27
N ASP A 642 -36.88 10.06 -20.55
CA ASP A 642 -37.34 8.85 -21.20
C ASP A 642 -36.19 7.86 -21.42
N GLU A 643 -35.00 8.33 -21.79
CA GLU A 643 -33.78 7.52 -21.88
C GLU A 643 -33.36 6.98 -20.51
N LEU A 644 -33.40 7.83 -19.47
CA LEU A 644 -33.06 7.42 -18.10
C LEU A 644 -34.02 6.37 -17.55
N ARG A 645 -35.32 6.44 -17.88
CA ARG A 645 -36.31 5.41 -17.47
C ARG A 645 -36.00 4.01 -18.00
N HIS A 646 -35.26 3.91 -19.10
CA HIS A 646 -34.87 2.63 -19.70
C HIS A 646 -33.37 2.34 -19.55
N SER A 647 -32.67 3.12 -18.71
CA SER A 647 -31.26 2.92 -18.44
C SER A 647 -31.03 1.70 -17.55
N GLN A 648 -29.87 1.09 -17.71
CA GLN A 648 -29.38 0.00 -16.86
C GLN A 648 -28.50 0.59 -15.75
N SER A 649 -28.54 -0.02 -14.57
CA SER A 649 -27.64 0.31 -13.45
C SER A 649 -26.91 -0.93 -12.98
N PHE A 650 -25.73 -0.74 -12.41
CA PHE A 650 -24.89 -1.84 -11.93
C PHE A 650 -24.03 -1.35 -10.76
N ILE A 651 -23.96 -2.12 -9.66
CA ILE A 651 -23.10 -1.81 -8.52
C ILE A 651 -21.93 -2.79 -8.56
N PHE A 652 -20.69 -2.28 -8.44
CA PHE A 652 -19.51 -3.13 -8.43
C PHE A 652 -19.23 -3.67 -7.02
N ASP A 653 -18.93 -4.96 -6.91
CA ASP A 653 -18.45 -5.56 -5.67
C ASP A 653 -17.00 -5.15 -5.41
N ASP A 654 -16.64 -4.90 -4.15
CA ASP A 654 -15.25 -4.63 -3.76
C ASP A 654 -14.48 -5.97 -3.72
N THR A 655 -13.76 -6.27 -4.80
CA THR A 655 -12.92 -7.46 -4.94
C THR A 655 -11.44 -7.08 -4.77
N ALA A 656 -10.66 -7.99 -4.20
CA ALA A 656 -9.21 -7.83 -4.04
C ALA A 656 -8.48 -7.78 -5.40
N PRO A 657 -7.32 -7.09 -5.52
CA PRO A 657 -6.70 -6.23 -4.53
C PRO A 657 -7.58 -5.09 -4.02
N LEU A 658 -7.68 -4.94 -2.69
CA LEU A 658 -8.40 -3.82 -2.07
C LEU A 658 -7.53 -2.57 -2.00
N PHE A 659 -6.21 -2.76 -1.87
CA PHE A 659 -5.20 -1.72 -1.79
C PHE A 659 -3.96 -2.11 -2.62
N PRO A 660 -3.08 -1.16 -3.00
CA PRO A 660 -1.85 -1.44 -3.76
C PRO A 660 -0.90 -2.46 -3.11
N GLU A 661 -0.95 -2.64 -1.79
CA GLU A 661 -0.08 -3.58 -1.06
C GLU A 661 -0.71 -4.97 -0.88
N ASP A 662 -1.98 -5.13 -1.25
CA ASP A 662 -2.72 -6.38 -1.11
C ASP A 662 -2.05 -7.48 -1.97
N PRO A 663 -1.58 -8.59 -1.37
CA PRO A 663 -0.86 -9.64 -2.07
C PRO A 663 -1.78 -10.52 -2.92
N ASP A 664 -3.11 -10.43 -2.71
CA ASP A 664 -4.06 -11.25 -3.44
C ASP A 664 -3.98 -10.96 -4.94
N VAL A 665 -3.95 -12.02 -5.73
CA VAL A 665 -3.94 -11.93 -7.18
C VAL A 665 -5.29 -12.44 -7.69
N ASP A 666 -6.03 -11.56 -8.37
CA ASP A 666 -7.20 -11.94 -9.16
C ASP A 666 -6.83 -11.88 -10.65
N PRO A 667 -6.26 -12.96 -11.21
CA PRO A 667 -5.85 -12.96 -12.61
C PRO A 667 -7.09 -13.00 -13.50
N ALA A 668 -7.41 -11.89 -14.17
CA ALA A 668 -8.30 -11.94 -15.32
C ALA A 668 -7.50 -12.27 -16.57
N SER A 669 -7.76 -13.44 -17.15
CA SER A 669 -7.18 -13.82 -18.45
C SER A 669 -7.88 -13.15 -19.64
N SER A 670 -9.00 -12.45 -19.41
CA SER A 670 -9.92 -11.93 -20.42
C SER A 670 -10.50 -10.55 -20.03
N LEU A 671 -11.58 -10.09 -20.68
CA LEU A 671 -12.17 -8.79 -20.38
C LEU A 671 -12.71 -8.74 -18.95
N ALA A 672 -12.12 -7.89 -18.12
CA ALA A 672 -12.56 -7.67 -16.74
C ALA A 672 -12.57 -6.18 -16.38
N MET A 673 -13.32 -5.88 -15.33
CA MET A 673 -13.27 -4.59 -14.65
C MET A 673 -12.19 -4.61 -13.57
N PRO A 674 -11.55 -3.46 -13.28
CA PRO A 674 -10.53 -3.38 -12.25
C PRO A 674 -11.09 -3.67 -10.85
N THR A 675 -10.20 -4.12 -9.99
CA THR A 675 -10.41 -4.39 -8.55
C THR A 675 -10.49 -3.10 -7.76
N LYS A 676 -10.86 -3.18 -6.48
CA LYS A 676 -11.07 -1.99 -5.64
C LYS A 676 -9.83 -1.09 -5.55
N ALA A 677 -8.63 -1.64 -5.56
CA ALA A 677 -7.39 -0.88 -5.48
C ALA A 677 -7.21 0.16 -6.61
N LEU A 678 -7.74 -0.10 -7.81
CA LEU A 678 -7.62 0.80 -8.98
C LEU A 678 -8.97 1.28 -9.53
N ARG A 679 -10.09 0.77 -9.04
CA ARG A 679 -11.42 1.13 -9.55
C ARG A 679 -11.83 2.53 -9.12
N MET A 680 -12.10 3.38 -10.12
CA MET A 680 -12.46 4.79 -9.96
C MET A 680 -13.95 5.07 -10.14
N ILE A 681 -14.78 4.01 -10.20
CA ILE A 681 -16.24 4.05 -10.28
C ILE A 681 -16.83 2.97 -9.35
N ASP A 682 -17.67 3.35 -8.38
CA ASP A 682 -18.31 2.39 -7.47
C ASP A 682 -19.56 1.74 -8.09
N ARG A 683 -20.25 2.47 -8.98
CA ARG A 683 -21.42 1.97 -9.70
C ARG A 683 -21.62 2.64 -11.05
N ILE A 684 -22.25 1.92 -11.97
CA ILE A 684 -22.93 2.49 -13.14
C ILE A 684 -24.31 2.97 -12.68
N ASP A 685 -24.50 4.28 -12.71
CA ASP A 685 -25.75 4.94 -12.35
C ASP A 685 -26.76 4.86 -13.49
N ALA A 686 -26.28 5.04 -14.73
CA ALA A 686 -27.10 4.91 -15.94
C ALA A 686 -26.25 4.44 -17.13
N PHE A 687 -26.66 3.36 -17.77
CA PHE A 687 -26.17 2.93 -19.08
C PHE A 687 -27.34 2.85 -20.06
N VAL A 688 -27.24 3.61 -21.16
CA VAL A 688 -28.25 3.70 -22.22
C VAL A 688 -27.57 3.24 -23.52
N PRO A 689 -27.72 1.98 -23.94
CA PRO A 689 -26.99 1.43 -25.09
C PRO A 689 -27.22 2.19 -26.41
N ASN A 690 -28.42 2.73 -26.61
CA ASN A 690 -28.77 3.52 -27.80
C ASN A 690 -28.86 5.03 -27.49
N GLY A 691 -28.21 5.48 -26.41
CA GLY A 691 -28.21 6.87 -25.97
C GLY A 691 -27.14 7.70 -26.69
N GLY A 692 -27.02 8.97 -26.31
CA GLY A 692 -26.05 9.88 -26.89
C GLY A 692 -26.51 10.50 -28.21
N PRO A 693 -25.84 11.57 -28.70
CA PRO A 693 -26.26 12.31 -29.88
C PRO A 693 -26.33 11.50 -31.17
N GLN A 694 -25.56 10.41 -31.25
CA GLN A 694 -25.52 9.50 -32.41
C GLN A 694 -26.31 8.21 -32.18
N GLY A 695 -26.94 8.03 -31.01
CA GLY A 695 -27.64 6.80 -30.64
C GLY A 695 -26.73 5.58 -30.51
N LEU A 696 -25.42 5.78 -30.25
CA LEU A 696 -24.41 4.73 -30.16
C LEU A 696 -24.10 4.29 -28.72
N GLY A 697 -24.59 5.04 -27.73
CA GLY A 697 -24.46 4.73 -26.32
C GLY A 697 -24.09 5.92 -25.47
N TYR A 698 -24.65 5.93 -24.26
CA TYR A 698 -24.30 6.84 -23.18
C TYR A 698 -24.14 6.04 -21.89
N ILE A 699 -23.15 6.40 -21.08
CA ILE A 699 -22.89 5.77 -19.79
C ILE A 699 -22.47 6.80 -18.74
N ARG A 700 -23.00 6.65 -17.52
CA ARG A 700 -22.63 7.41 -16.33
C ARG A 700 -22.19 6.46 -15.22
N GLY A 701 -21.00 6.68 -14.70
CA GLY A 701 -20.54 6.09 -13.45
C GLY A 701 -20.50 7.10 -12.31
N VAL A 702 -20.56 6.60 -11.09
CA VAL A 702 -20.51 7.39 -9.85
C VAL A 702 -19.53 6.76 -8.89
N LYS A 703 -18.73 7.60 -8.21
CA LYS A 703 -17.88 7.21 -7.09
C LYS A 703 -18.13 8.13 -5.90
N LYS A 704 -18.21 7.55 -4.71
CA LYS A 704 -18.14 8.30 -3.45
C LYS A 704 -16.68 8.62 -3.18
N VAL A 705 -16.40 9.88 -2.85
CA VAL A 705 -15.07 10.28 -2.39
C VAL A 705 -14.89 9.75 -0.97
N ASP A 706 -13.82 8.98 -0.78
CA ASP A 706 -13.40 8.47 0.52
C ASP A 706 -12.02 9.09 0.86
N PRO A 707 -11.94 9.95 1.89
CA PRO A 707 -10.68 10.58 2.31
C PRO A 707 -9.55 9.59 2.64
N ASP A 708 -9.89 8.35 2.97
CA ASP A 708 -8.92 7.33 3.39
C ASP A 708 -8.31 6.54 2.21
N GLU A 709 -8.73 6.82 0.97
CA GLU A 709 -8.15 6.18 -0.21
C GLU A 709 -6.64 6.44 -0.31
N TRP A 710 -5.89 5.36 -0.61
CA TRP A 710 -4.42 5.34 -0.60
C TRP A 710 -3.80 6.47 -1.42
N PHE A 711 -4.44 6.85 -2.52
CA PHE A 711 -3.91 7.86 -3.43
C PHE A 711 -3.92 9.26 -2.82
N PHE A 712 -4.76 9.59 -1.84
CA PHE A 712 -4.69 10.91 -1.17
C PHE A 712 -3.43 11.06 -0.31
N LYS A 713 -2.88 9.95 0.19
CA LYS A 713 -1.62 9.92 0.94
C LYS A 713 -0.42 9.86 -0.01
N ALA A 714 -0.52 9.08 -1.08
CA ALA A 714 0.55 8.88 -2.05
C ALA A 714 0.74 10.07 -3.01
N HIS A 715 -0.35 10.73 -3.39
CA HIS A 715 -0.35 11.80 -4.38
C HIS A 715 -0.18 13.16 -3.71
N PHE A 716 1.08 13.61 -3.70
CA PHE A 716 1.60 14.82 -3.05
C PHE A 716 1.41 14.83 -1.52
N PHE A 717 2.43 14.37 -0.79
CA PHE A 717 2.46 14.22 0.67
C PHE A 717 1.93 15.43 1.49
N GLN A 718 2.10 16.66 0.99
CA GLN A 718 1.65 17.90 1.67
C GLN A 718 0.52 18.64 0.92
N ASP A 719 -0.12 17.95 -0.04
CA ASP A 719 -1.18 18.48 -0.88
C ASP A 719 -2.17 17.39 -1.34
N PRO A 720 -2.93 16.77 -0.41
CA PRO A 720 -3.81 15.65 -0.74
C PRO A 720 -4.81 16.01 -1.84
N VAL A 721 -4.71 15.31 -2.97
CA VAL A 721 -5.58 15.50 -4.13
C VAL A 721 -5.60 14.21 -4.94
N CYS A 722 -6.73 13.85 -5.53
CA CYS A 722 -6.79 12.70 -6.44
C CYS A 722 -5.89 12.94 -7.66
N PRO A 723 -5.04 11.98 -8.05
CA PRO A 723 -4.32 12.05 -9.32
C PRO A 723 -5.25 12.29 -10.50
N GLY A 724 -4.92 13.28 -11.33
CA GLY A 724 -5.66 13.53 -12.56
C GLY A 724 -5.68 12.30 -13.47
N SER A 725 -4.59 11.53 -13.48
CA SER A 725 -4.44 10.26 -14.19
C SER A 725 -5.48 9.22 -13.78
N LEU A 726 -5.78 9.05 -12.48
CA LEU A 726 -6.88 8.20 -11.99
C LEU A 726 -8.25 8.76 -12.40
N GLY A 727 -8.41 10.07 -12.36
CA GLY A 727 -9.59 10.74 -12.90
C GLY A 727 -9.82 10.40 -14.37
N ILE A 728 -8.76 10.32 -15.18
CA ILE A 728 -8.87 9.93 -16.59
C ILE A 728 -9.16 8.45 -16.77
N GLU A 729 -8.53 7.58 -15.96
CA GLU A 729 -8.80 6.13 -15.95
C GLU A 729 -10.30 5.82 -15.77
N SER A 730 -11.01 6.62 -14.96
CA SER A 730 -12.45 6.45 -14.75
C SER A 730 -13.27 6.47 -16.06
N PHE A 731 -12.89 7.27 -17.06
CA PHE A 731 -13.54 7.28 -18.38
C PHE A 731 -13.38 5.95 -19.11
N LEU A 732 -12.19 5.38 -19.03
CA LEU A 732 -11.84 4.13 -19.70
C LEU A 732 -12.56 2.96 -19.03
N GLN A 733 -12.70 2.98 -17.70
CA GLN A 733 -13.50 2.01 -16.97
C GLN A 733 -14.97 2.01 -17.43
N LEU A 734 -15.57 3.17 -17.74
CA LEU A 734 -16.92 3.20 -18.30
C LEU A 734 -16.99 2.52 -19.67
N ILE A 735 -16.00 2.76 -20.54
CA ILE A 735 -16.00 2.16 -21.88
C ILE A 735 -15.63 0.68 -21.84
N LYS A 736 -14.82 0.22 -20.87
CA LYS A 736 -14.64 -1.22 -20.58
C LYS A 736 -15.99 -1.88 -20.29
N PHE A 737 -16.78 -1.31 -19.39
CA PHE A 737 -18.13 -1.80 -19.07
C PHE A 737 -19.06 -1.80 -20.29
N ALA A 738 -19.10 -0.69 -21.04
CA ALA A 738 -19.94 -0.58 -22.23
C ALA A 738 -19.55 -1.60 -23.32
N ALA A 739 -18.25 -1.82 -23.54
CA ALA A 739 -17.75 -2.82 -24.50
C ALA A 739 -18.16 -4.24 -24.12
N MET A 740 -18.03 -4.62 -22.85
CA MET A 740 -18.42 -5.94 -22.35
C MET A 740 -19.93 -6.19 -22.50
N ASN A 741 -20.76 -5.15 -22.33
CA ASN A 741 -22.20 -5.24 -22.55
C ASN A 741 -22.59 -5.26 -24.03
N GLN A 742 -21.84 -4.57 -24.89
CA GLN A 742 -22.08 -4.54 -26.33
C GLN A 742 -21.69 -5.88 -27.00
N TRP A 743 -20.59 -6.50 -26.57
CA TRP A 743 -20.11 -7.77 -27.13
C TRP A 743 -19.92 -8.84 -26.05
N PRO A 744 -21.00 -9.33 -25.42
CA PRO A 744 -20.92 -10.28 -24.32
C PRO A 744 -20.30 -11.63 -24.72
N HIS A 745 -20.42 -12.01 -25.99
CA HIS A 745 -19.81 -13.23 -26.54
C HIS A 745 -18.28 -13.18 -26.63
N LEU A 746 -17.67 -12.02 -26.42
CA LEU A 746 -16.21 -11.82 -26.49
C LEU A 746 -15.56 -11.75 -25.10
N VAL A 747 -16.35 -11.64 -24.03
CA VAL A 747 -15.85 -11.44 -22.66
C VAL A 747 -14.83 -12.48 -22.24
N GLU A 748 -15.04 -13.75 -22.59
CA GLU A 748 -14.16 -14.87 -22.24
C GLU A 748 -13.01 -15.11 -23.23
N THR A 749 -13.03 -14.45 -24.39
CA THR A 749 -12.13 -14.80 -25.51
C THR A 749 -11.24 -13.65 -25.98
N HIS A 750 -11.47 -12.44 -25.49
CA HIS A 750 -10.77 -11.23 -25.91
C HIS A 750 -10.16 -10.48 -24.72
N ARG A 751 -9.21 -9.60 -25.01
CA ARG A 751 -8.62 -8.63 -24.08
C ARG A 751 -8.82 -7.20 -24.61
N PHE A 752 -8.72 -6.23 -23.71
CA PHE A 752 -8.72 -4.82 -24.08
C PHE A 752 -7.38 -4.44 -24.72
N GLU A 753 -7.43 -3.77 -25.85
CA GLU A 753 -6.29 -3.10 -26.46
C GLU A 753 -6.62 -1.65 -26.72
N TRP A 754 -5.71 -0.76 -26.38
CA TRP A 754 -5.88 0.67 -26.55
C TRP A 754 -5.94 1.06 -28.03
N ILE A 755 -6.57 2.19 -28.32
CA ILE A 755 -6.41 2.82 -29.64
C ILE A 755 -4.96 3.28 -29.76
N MET A 756 -4.25 2.73 -30.75
CA MET A 756 -2.87 3.10 -31.07
C MET A 756 -2.84 3.98 -32.31
N ASP A 757 -1.79 4.80 -32.44
CA ASP A 757 -1.50 5.69 -33.56
C ASP A 757 -2.58 6.74 -33.87
N GLU A 758 -3.48 6.97 -32.92
CA GLU A 758 -4.46 8.05 -32.94
C GLU A 758 -4.29 8.95 -31.70
N PRO A 759 -4.44 10.28 -31.85
CA PRO A 759 -4.31 11.20 -30.72
C PRO A 759 -5.56 11.14 -29.83
N HIS A 760 -5.33 11.15 -28.52
CA HIS A 760 -6.35 11.47 -27.53
C HIS A 760 -5.95 12.73 -26.77
N SER A 761 -6.93 13.39 -26.16
CA SER A 761 -6.70 14.62 -25.40
C SER A 761 -7.44 14.61 -24.08
N TRP A 762 -6.89 15.32 -23.10
CA TRP A 762 -7.53 15.54 -21.83
C TRP A 762 -7.37 17.00 -21.38
N SER A 763 -8.29 17.45 -20.53
CA SER A 763 -8.28 18.79 -19.95
C SER A 763 -8.74 18.77 -18.51
N TYR A 764 -8.07 19.56 -17.66
CA TYR A 764 -8.38 19.68 -16.24
C TYR A 764 -8.63 21.15 -15.85
N ARG A 765 -9.78 21.45 -15.25
CA ARG A 765 -10.17 22.79 -14.75
C ARG A 765 -10.80 22.71 -13.36
N GLY A 766 -10.24 21.85 -12.51
CA GLY A 766 -10.64 21.65 -11.12
C GLY A 766 -9.83 20.55 -10.48
N GLN A 767 -10.24 20.11 -9.30
CA GLN A 767 -9.56 19.05 -8.54
C GLN A 767 -10.57 18.28 -7.70
N VAL A 768 -10.23 17.03 -7.39
CA VAL A 768 -10.92 16.22 -6.39
C VAL A 768 -10.04 16.18 -5.15
N ILE A 769 -10.52 16.74 -4.04
CA ILE A 769 -9.86 16.81 -2.73
C ILE A 769 -10.66 15.99 -1.69
N PRO A 770 -10.07 15.63 -0.55
CA PRO A 770 -10.73 14.81 0.46
C PRO A 770 -12.09 15.35 0.95
N GLU A 771 -12.30 16.66 0.92
CA GLU A 771 -13.55 17.28 1.36
C GLU A 771 -14.71 17.13 0.35
N ASN A 772 -14.43 16.71 -0.88
CA ASN A 772 -15.46 16.41 -1.86
C ASN A 772 -16.28 15.18 -1.46
N LYS A 773 -17.46 15.01 -2.06
CA LYS A 773 -18.38 13.93 -1.68
C LYS A 773 -18.60 12.93 -2.79
N THR A 774 -18.77 13.42 -4.01
CA THR A 774 -19.19 12.58 -5.14
C THR A 774 -18.45 12.97 -6.41
N ILE A 775 -17.99 11.95 -7.12
CA ILE A 775 -17.49 12.02 -8.49
C ILE A 775 -18.55 11.42 -9.41
N GLU A 776 -18.90 12.13 -10.48
CA GLU A 776 -19.75 11.62 -11.56
C GLU A 776 -18.96 11.66 -12.86
N VAL A 777 -18.95 10.56 -13.60
CA VAL A 777 -18.21 10.43 -14.86
C VAL A 777 -19.20 10.07 -15.95
N ASP A 778 -19.26 10.89 -16.99
CA ASP A 778 -20.13 10.73 -18.14
C ASP A 778 -19.29 10.40 -19.38
N ALA A 779 -19.67 9.38 -20.14
CA ALA A 779 -19.10 9.08 -21.45
C ALA A 779 -20.19 8.86 -22.52
N VAL A 780 -19.94 9.38 -23.71
CA VAL A 780 -20.79 9.26 -24.90
C VAL A 780 -20.00 8.52 -25.96
N ILE A 781 -20.54 7.42 -26.47
CA ILE A 781 -19.94 6.64 -27.56
C ILE A 781 -20.08 7.44 -28.85
N THR A 782 -18.96 7.74 -29.49
CA THR A 782 -18.87 8.56 -30.70
C THR A 782 -18.65 7.76 -31.97
N LYS A 783 -18.16 6.52 -31.84
CA LYS A 783 -17.95 5.58 -32.94
C LYS A 783 -17.92 4.16 -32.41
N MET A 784 -18.56 3.25 -33.13
CA MET A 784 -18.58 1.82 -32.86
C MET A 784 -18.28 1.07 -34.16
N VAL A 785 -17.40 0.08 -34.09
CA VAL A 785 -17.04 -0.81 -35.21
C VAL A 785 -17.19 -2.24 -34.72
N ASP A 786 -17.97 -3.07 -35.41
CA ASP A 786 -18.14 -4.49 -35.03
C ASP A 786 -17.11 -5.41 -35.69
N SER A 787 -16.58 -5.04 -36.86
CA SER A 787 -15.76 -5.92 -37.70
C SER A 787 -14.72 -5.12 -38.51
N PRO A 788 -13.51 -5.67 -38.78
CA PRO A 788 -13.02 -7.00 -38.38
C PRO A 788 -12.58 -7.09 -36.91
N VAL A 789 -12.37 -5.95 -36.25
CA VAL A 789 -11.98 -5.86 -34.84
C VAL A 789 -12.99 -4.96 -34.11
N PRO A 790 -13.74 -5.49 -33.14
CA PRO A 790 -14.67 -4.71 -32.33
C PRO A 790 -13.97 -3.53 -31.67
N THR A 791 -14.50 -2.31 -31.85
CA THR A 791 -13.86 -1.06 -31.39
C THR A 791 -14.90 -0.05 -30.91
N LEU A 792 -14.64 0.61 -29.78
CA LEU A 792 -15.41 1.76 -29.30
C LEU A 792 -14.52 2.99 -29.14
N TYR A 793 -15.07 4.14 -29.50
CA TYR A 793 -14.53 5.46 -29.18
C TYR A 793 -15.57 6.26 -28.40
N ALA A 794 -15.11 7.12 -27.51
CA ALA A 794 -15.96 7.97 -26.70
C ALA A 794 -15.32 9.33 -26.41
N ASN A 795 -16.19 10.26 -26.01
CA ASN A 795 -15.83 11.52 -25.38
C ASN A 795 -16.55 11.61 -24.03
N GLY A 796 -16.00 12.32 -23.06
CA GLY A 796 -16.55 12.33 -21.71
C GLY A 796 -16.21 13.56 -20.87
N PHE A 797 -16.99 13.71 -19.81
CA PHE A 797 -16.81 14.71 -18.77
C PHE A 797 -16.83 14.09 -17.38
N LEU A 798 -16.02 14.62 -16.46
CA LEU A 798 -16.03 14.27 -15.05
C LEU A 798 -16.46 15.48 -14.23
N LYS A 799 -17.39 15.26 -13.32
CA LYS A 799 -17.86 16.22 -12.33
C LYS A 799 -17.42 15.81 -10.93
N VAL A 800 -17.13 16.80 -10.10
CA VAL A 800 -17.03 16.64 -8.65
C VAL A 800 -18.05 17.54 -7.98
N ASP A 801 -18.90 16.98 -7.13
CA ASP A 801 -20.00 17.69 -6.47
C ASP A 801 -20.83 18.58 -7.43
N GLY A 802 -21.07 18.06 -8.64
CA GLY A 802 -21.82 18.74 -9.72
C GLY A 802 -21.02 19.72 -10.59
N LEU A 803 -19.76 20.02 -10.27
CA LEU A 803 -18.90 20.90 -11.05
C LEU A 803 -18.10 20.11 -12.09
N TYR A 804 -18.23 20.44 -13.38
CA TYR A 804 -17.44 19.84 -14.46
C TYR A 804 -15.98 20.23 -14.33
N ILE A 805 -15.10 19.29 -14.00
CA ILE A 805 -13.69 19.56 -13.79
C ILE A 805 -12.79 18.93 -14.84
N TYR A 806 -13.10 17.73 -15.35
CA TYR A 806 -12.28 17.07 -16.37
C TYR A 806 -13.06 16.80 -17.66
N GLN A 807 -12.33 16.74 -18.76
CA GLN A 807 -12.82 16.34 -20.08
C GLN A 807 -11.78 15.43 -20.74
N MET A 808 -12.24 14.38 -21.39
CA MET A 808 -11.41 13.50 -22.23
C MET A 808 -12.07 13.32 -23.59
N GLU A 809 -11.28 13.40 -24.66
CA GLU A 809 -11.76 13.24 -26.03
C GLU A 809 -10.98 12.17 -26.77
N ASN A 810 -11.68 11.48 -27.67
CA ASN A 810 -11.14 10.45 -28.56
C ASN A 810 -10.42 9.30 -27.84
N PHE A 811 -11.01 8.81 -26.75
CA PHE A 811 -10.50 7.64 -26.04
C PHE A 811 -11.33 6.40 -26.37
N GLY A 812 -10.74 5.21 -26.23
CA GLY A 812 -11.41 4.00 -26.67
C GLY A 812 -10.59 2.73 -26.51
N PHE A 813 -11.23 1.61 -26.85
CA PHE A 813 -10.62 0.29 -26.86
C PHE A 813 -11.02 -0.49 -28.11
N ARG A 814 -10.08 -1.33 -28.55
CA ARG A 814 -10.31 -2.49 -29.42
C ARG A 814 -10.40 -3.74 -28.56
N LEU A 815 -11.23 -4.69 -28.97
CA LEU A 815 -11.25 -6.03 -28.39
C LEU A 815 -10.48 -6.97 -29.31
N ILE A 816 -9.36 -7.50 -28.83
CA ILE A 816 -8.51 -8.41 -29.58
C ILE A 816 -8.52 -9.81 -28.96
N PRO A 817 -8.47 -10.89 -29.76
CA PRO A 817 -8.41 -12.25 -29.23
C PRO A 817 -7.23 -12.45 -28.28
N ILE A 818 -7.44 -13.23 -27.21
CA ILE A 818 -6.40 -13.61 -26.23
C ILE A 818 -5.29 -14.41 -26.89
#